data_AF-A0A939W0R8-F1
#
_entry.id   AF-A0A939W0R8-F1
#
_cell.length_a   1.000
_cell.length_b   1.000
_cell.length_c   1.000
_cell.angle_alpha   90.00
_cell.angle_beta   90.00
_cell.angle_gamma   90.00
#
_symmetry.space_group_name_H-M   'P 1'
#
loop_
_entity.id
_entity.type
_entity.pdbx_description
1 polymer ?
#
loop_
_entity_poly.entity_id
_entity_poly.type
_entity_poly.pdbx_seq_one_letter_code
_entity_poly.pdbx_strand_id
1 'polypeptide(L)'
;MTSQMKFALVNILLVLFFWLYASETIFIPENSLLFKEQRDRRGWDIKATVKQGFFCEAVRKDKAFLQRNQQIGFCVNVCLLNIPGFDGLSYFPDVTFKKQKNGSFTASVDKIDSLMFLGAFLFVIGLAALAGYFHLKSDKKQYLLPASLLFFLWGFSAWYIGFISDSIITPFDDIHYYNIARQMLDLKITSAKYYYTIGFPILCIPFVALLKLWNWIDFVSVYMNFQTFILIPGLFLLLYWLFNKKLGFSRLQSFFILLLWLILMIFYLPMNGMIDSASLSVAKSYYGNACFRLVEQDLRFVYFHLTWLGRNAMCDYMTAFLFAVLLAFSMRGSRSLIRFFCLSLGFGCLCLIRMNYIFFAPLLAFVFYDSFSALWQNKRNYLYAFLCGTAGFLTGFVWQLVINKIQLGSPFIWPYSLHRFSPDRGFALGLIPYGFKCLFQSNYVYLITGISSLFFVPDRKLRALLALWIFPMLFFFCGAEWNSPLTNSATVTVSETGSIVPLIFNNPIRFLLSLYPPLLAAVVMNPVWKTAWSLRIKALLVIVSSCLLCKSNIFFVHFQPWNLGRFGWSNTVFFTVQCLVCLFCCAVIFSLRKELEADYAGNIGHLRFLILFTAVFFLGSFCIYLAGILVLAAFVCGLRDTWLSVREIQCRSAGSAEPLS
;
A
#
# COMPACT_ATOMS: atom_id res chain seq x y z
N MET A 1 7.82 -39.06 -7.39
CA MET A 1 7.87 -38.18 -6.19
C MET A 1 6.44 -38.01 -5.65
N THR A 2 6.14 -38.61 -4.50
CA THR A 2 4.81 -38.56 -3.87
C THR A 2 4.46 -37.13 -3.44
N SER A 3 3.15 -36.81 -3.35
CA SER A 3 2.64 -35.51 -2.88
C SER A 3 3.30 -35.07 -1.55
N GLN A 4 3.55 -36.05 -0.66
CA GLN A 4 4.23 -35.85 0.63
C GLN A 4 5.70 -35.42 0.51
N MET A 5 6.47 -35.99 -0.42
CA MET A 5 7.86 -35.56 -0.65
C MET A 5 7.94 -34.16 -1.26
N LYS A 6 7.00 -33.78 -2.13
CA LYS A 6 6.97 -32.41 -2.70
C LYS A 6 6.64 -31.38 -1.63
N PHE A 7 5.73 -31.71 -0.72
CA PHE A 7 5.36 -30.84 0.41
C PHE A 7 6.49 -30.71 1.45
N ALA A 8 7.15 -31.83 1.80
CA ALA A 8 8.31 -31.81 2.69
C ALA A 8 9.47 -31.01 2.09
N LEU A 9 9.75 -31.15 0.78
CA LEU A 9 10.80 -30.39 0.11
C LEU A 9 10.51 -28.88 0.09
N VAL A 10 9.25 -28.47 -0.16
CA VAL A 10 8.86 -27.06 -0.11
C VAL A 10 8.95 -26.49 1.31
N ASN A 11 8.56 -27.25 2.33
CA ASN A 11 8.67 -26.83 3.73
C ASN A 11 10.12 -26.74 4.19
N ILE A 12 10.97 -27.70 3.79
CA ILE A 12 12.41 -27.66 4.08
C ILE A 12 13.07 -26.50 3.35
N LEU A 13 12.72 -26.24 2.08
CA LEU A 13 13.24 -25.11 1.33
C LEU A 13 12.79 -23.76 1.91
N LEU A 14 11.54 -23.63 2.39
CA LEU A 14 11.04 -22.41 3.03
C LEU A 14 11.66 -22.19 4.41
N VAL A 15 11.79 -23.24 5.23
CA VAL A 15 12.49 -23.16 6.52
C VAL A 15 13.97 -22.83 6.32
N LEU A 16 14.66 -23.49 5.37
CA LEU A 16 16.04 -23.15 5.01
C LEU A 16 16.16 -21.72 4.49
N PHE A 17 15.19 -21.23 3.73
CA PHE A 17 15.18 -19.85 3.23
C PHE A 17 15.02 -18.82 4.36
N PHE A 18 14.18 -19.09 5.37
CA PHE A 18 14.05 -18.23 6.55
C PHE A 18 15.25 -18.34 7.51
N TRP A 19 15.94 -19.49 7.55
CA TRP A 19 17.08 -19.73 8.45
C TRP A 19 18.42 -19.25 7.87
N LEU A 20 18.63 -19.36 6.55
CA LEU A 20 19.83 -18.87 5.85
C LEU A 20 19.97 -17.34 5.89
N TYR A 21 18.88 -16.61 6.14
CA TYR A 21 18.89 -15.14 6.21
C TYR A 21 19.32 -14.57 7.58
N ALA A 22 19.57 -15.45 8.56
CA ALA A 22 19.84 -15.05 9.94
C ALA A 22 21.24 -14.41 10.18
N SER A 23 22.06 -14.15 9.17
CA SER A 23 23.45 -13.66 9.37
C SER A 23 23.77 -12.25 8.85
N GLU A 24 22.82 -11.46 8.33
CA GLU A 24 23.17 -10.13 7.80
C GLU A 24 23.47 -9.09 8.91
N THR A 25 24.56 -8.34 8.72
CA THR A 25 25.00 -7.16 9.49
C THR A 25 24.62 -5.89 8.72
N ILE A 26 24.20 -4.84 9.43
CA ILE A 26 23.90 -3.54 8.79
C ILE A 26 25.21 -2.85 8.41
N PHE A 27 25.34 -2.51 7.12
CA PHE A 27 26.46 -1.72 6.62
C PHE A 27 26.10 -0.23 6.64
N ILE A 28 26.79 0.53 7.48
CA ILE A 28 26.68 1.99 7.57
C ILE A 28 27.87 2.59 6.81
N PRO A 29 27.68 3.34 5.70
CA PRO A 29 28.77 3.95 4.96
C PRO A 29 29.58 4.94 5.81
N GLU A 30 30.90 4.99 5.64
CA GLU A 30 31.85 5.81 6.44
C GLU A 30 31.51 7.32 6.51
N ASN A 31 30.72 7.85 5.59
CA ASN A 31 30.34 9.27 5.52
C ASN A 31 28.85 9.54 5.80
N SER A 32 28.12 8.56 6.32
CA SER A 32 26.72 8.78 6.70
C SER A 32 26.64 9.62 7.99
N LEU A 33 26.01 10.79 7.87
CA LEU A 33 25.70 11.67 8.99
C LEU A 33 24.62 10.99 9.84
N LEU A 34 25.05 10.13 10.78
CA LEU A 34 24.16 9.35 11.65
C LEU A 34 23.29 10.24 12.56
N PHE A 35 23.74 11.47 12.83
CA PHE A 35 23.07 12.41 13.71
C PHE A 35 23.00 13.79 13.04
N LYS A 36 21.79 14.34 12.87
CA LYS A 36 21.63 15.77 12.60
C LYS A 36 21.15 16.41 13.89
N GLU A 37 22.04 17.18 14.51
CA GLU A 37 21.72 17.97 15.69
C GLU A 37 20.57 18.93 15.35
N GLN A 38 19.45 18.82 16.05
CA GLN A 38 18.37 19.81 15.98
C GLN A 38 18.90 21.04 16.74
N ARG A 39 19.17 22.15 16.04
CA ARG A 39 19.59 23.41 16.66
C ARG A 39 18.62 23.80 17.78
N ASP A 40 19.08 23.67 19.02
CA ASP A 40 18.45 24.33 20.15
C ASP A 40 18.63 25.86 19.98
N ARG A 41 17.67 26.65 20.47
CA ARG A 41 17.56 28.11 20.27
C ARG A 41 18.71 28.94 20.87
N ARG A 42 19.82 28.31 21.29
CA ARG A 42 20.96 28.94 21.99
C ARG A 42 22.27 29.01 21.21
N GLY A 43 22.31 28.59 19.94
CA GLY A 43 23.40 28.97 19.03
C GLY A 43 24.79 28.41 19.36
N TRP A 44 24.88 27.12 19.71
CA TRP A 44 26.19 26.45 19.82
C TRP A 44 26.45 25.67 18.52
N ASP A 45 27.40 26.15 17.72
CA ASP A 45 27.91 25.43 16.55
C ASP A 45 29.00 24.46 17.03
N ILE A 46 28.72 23.15 17.05
CA ILE A 46 29.75 22.12 17.17
C ILE A 46 29.79 21.32 15.87
N LYS A 47 30.76 21.64 15.01
CA LYS A 47 31.07 20.85 13.81
C LYS A 47 31.65 19.49 14.23
N ALA A 48 30.81 18.47 14.31
CA ALA A 48 31.25 17.08 14.50
C ALA A 48 31.01 16.27 13.22
N THR A 49 31.89 16.41 12.23
CA THR A 49 32.14 15.34 11.26
C THR A 49 32.71 14.15 12.02
N VAL A 50 32.26 12.93 11.73
CA VAL A 50 32.68 11.69 12.40
C VAL A 50 34.21 11.56 12.37
N LYS A 51 34.85 12.08 13.42
CA LYS A 51 36.22 11.77 13.80
C LYS A 51 36.15 11.13 15.18
N GLN A 52 36.39 9.82 15.19
CA GLN A 52 36.92 8.99 16.27
C GLN A 52 37.02 9.71 17.64
N GLY A 53 36.11 9.43 18.58
CA GLY A 53 36.37 9.83 19.97
C GLY A 53 35.20 9.73 20.94
N PHE A 54 34.04 10.33 20.65
CA PHE A 54 33.14 10.72 21.75
C PHE A 54 32.13 9.67 22.24
N PHE A 55 31.75 8.67 21.42
CA PHE A 55 30.65 7.77 21.82
C PHE A 55 31.07 6.69 22.84
N CYS A 56 32.32 6.25 22.82
CA CYS A 56 32.81 5.23 23.77
C CYS A 56 33.10 5.80 25.17
N GLU A 57 33.27 7.12 25.33
CA GLU A 57 33.60 7.73 26.62
C GLU A 57 32.35 8.22 27.37
N ALA A 58 31.32 8.69 26.66
CA ALA A 58 30.05 9.13 27.24
C ALA A 58 29.26 7.97 27.91
N VAL A 59 29.28 6.78 27.30
CA VAL A 59 28.60 5.60 27.86
C VAL A 59 29.38 4.97 29.03
N ARG A 60 30.70 5.20 29.12
CA ARG A 60 31.53 4.59 30.17
C ARG A 60 31.70 5.45 31.43
N LYS A 61 31.58 6.78 31.34
CA LYS A 61 31.91 7.68 32.46
C LYS A 61 30.74 8.18 33.30
N ASP A 62 29.48 7.93 32.95
CA ASP A 62 28.39 8.69 33.60
C ASP A 62 27.22 7.91 34.22
N LYS A 63 27.54 6.98 35.13
CA LYS A 63 26.59 6.58 36.18
C LYS A 63 26.20 7.76 37.11
N ALA A 64 27.02 8.80 37.19
CA ALA A 64 26.81 9.95 38.09
C ALA A 64 25.88 11.03 37.49
N PHE A 65 25.89 11.24 36.17
CA PHE A 65 24.95 12.15 35.47
C PHE A 65 23.53 11.58 35.38
N LEU A 66 23.41 10.26 35.21
CA LEU A 66 22.12 9.56 35.32
C LEU A 66 21.53 9.62 36.74
N GLN A 67 22.38 9.64 37.79
CA GLN A 67 21.92 9.79 39.18
C GLN A 67 21.58 11.23 39.59
N ARG A 68 22.22 12.25 39.00
CA ARG A 68 21.94 13.66 39.34
C ARG A 68 20.71 14.23 38.63
N ASN A 69 20.26 13.64 37.53
CA ASN A 69 19.10 14.10 36.76
C ASN A 69 17.83 13.25 37.00
N GLN A 70 17.58 12.84 38.26
CA GLN A 70 16.41 12.06 38.69
C GLN A 70 15.04 12.75 38.52
N GLN A 71 14.97 13.94 37.92
CA GLN A 71 13.71 14.65 37.63
C GLN A 71 13.37 14.78 36.14
N ILE A 72 14.16 14.18 35.25
CA ILE A 72 13.81 14.10 33.82
C ILE A 72 13.58 12.62 33.50
N GLY A 73 12.32 12.20 33.64
CA GLY A 73 11.87 10.86 33.27
C GLY A 73 11.94 10.64 31.76
N PHE A 74 13.13 10.25 31.27
CA PHE A 74 13.34 9.72 29.93
C PHE A 74 14.27 8.51 30.03
N CYS A 75 13.68 7.32 30.13
CA CYS A 75 14.39 6.06 29.92
C CYS A 75 13.61 5.20 28.91
N VAL A 76 13.68 5.57 27.64
CA VAL A 76 13.76 4.61 26.53
C VAL A 76 14.76 5.19 25.53
N ASN A 77 15.88 4.50 25.33
CA ASN A 77 16.94 4.90 24.40
C ASN A 77 16.42 4.79 22.96
N VAL A 78 15.85 5.86 22.41
CA VAL A 78 15.50 5.94 20.99
C VAL A 78 16.73 6.41 20.23
N CYS A 79 17.36 5.53 19.47
CA CYS A 79 18.41 5.92 18.54
C CYS A 79 17.75 6.34 17.23
N LEU A 80 17.74 7.65 16.96
CA LEU A 80 17.22 8.18 15.69
C LEU A 80 18.32 8.08 14.63
N LEU A 81 18.22 7.08 13.76
CA LEU A 81 19.10 6.90 12.62
C LEU A 81 18.56 7.73 11.45
N ASN A 82 19.23 8.84 11.15
CA ASN A 82 18.89 9.65 10.00
C ASN A 82 19.47 9.00 8.73
N ILE A 83 18.61 8.62 7.79
CA ILE A 83 19.04 8.01 6.53
C ILE A 83 18.92 9.08 5.45
N PRO A 84 20.01 9.42 4.73
CA PRO A 84 19.93 10.38 3.64
C PRO A 84 18.81 10.03 2.65
N GLY A 85 17.91 10.98 2.40
CA GLY A 85 16.70 10.78 1.60
C GLY A 85 15.46 10.36 2.40
N PHE A 86 15.57 9.55 3.45
CA PHE A 86 14.39 9.03 4.17
C PHE A 86 14.14 9.82 5.45
N ASP A 87 12.86 10.07 5.76
CA ASP A 87 12.47 10.51 7.09
C ASP A 87 12.95 9.43 8.07
N GLY A 88 13.80 9.79 9.02
CA GLY A 88 14.68 8.87 9.76
C GLY A 88 14.03 7.57 10.25
N LEU A 89 14.82 6.55 10.56
CA LEU A 89 14.35 5.34 11.24
C LEU A 89 14.65 5.45 12.73
N SER A 90 13.61 5.34 13.55
CA SER A 90 13.74 5.35 15.02
C SER A 90 13.94 3.91 15.46
N TYR A 91 15.19 3.59 15.77
CA TYR A 91 15.59 2.27 16.15
C TYR A 91 15.45 2.13 17.68
N PHE A 92 14.76 1.07 18.11
CA PHE A 92 14.58 0.68 19.52
C PHE A 92 15.43 -0.49 20.04
N PRO A 93 16.49 -0.99 19.39
CA PRO A 93 17.25 -2.10 19.96
C PRO A 93 18.65 -1.73 20.45
N ASP A 94 19.19 -2.62 21.26
CA ASP A 94 20.61 -2.77 21.53
C ASP A 94 21.35 -2.96 20.19
N VAL A 95 21.96 -1.88 19.69
CA VAL A 95 22.80 -1.90 18.50
C VAL A 95 24.21 -2.32 18.91
N THR A 96 24.66 -3.49 18.46
CA THR A 96 26.04 -3.93 18.67
C THR A 96 26.94 -3.32 17.60
N PHE A 97 27.86 -2.43 18.00
CA PHE A 97 28.85 -1.88 17.09
C PHE A 97 30.12 -2.73 17.09
N LYS A 98 30.50 -3.28 15.94
CA LYS A 98 31.80 -3.93 15.71
C LYS A 98 32.70 -3.02 14.89
N LYS A 99 33.87 -2.67 15.43
CA LYS A 99 34.91 -1.93 14.72
C LYS A 99 35.62 -2.85 13.73
N GLN A 100 35.64 -2.47 12.46
CA GLN A 100 36.39 -3.17 11.41
C GLN A 100 37.86 -2.77 11.40
N LYS A 101 38.72 -3.61 10.80
CA LYS A 101 40.17 -3.39 10.69
C LYS A 101 40.55 -2.11 9.93
N ASN A 102 39.69 -1.62 9.04
CA ASN A 102 39.89 -0.37 8.29
C ASN A 102 39.49 0.90 9.06
N GLY A 103 38.97 0.77 10.29
CA GLY A 103 38.51 1.90 11.10
C GLY A 103 37.01 2.22 10.95
N SER A 104 36.29 1.56 10.03
CA SER A 104 34.83 1.65 9.91
C SER A 104 34.12 0.87 11.03
N PHE A 105 32.84 1.17 11.28
CA PHE A 105 32.00 0.43 12.24
C PHE A 105 30.85 -0.27 11.52
N THR A 106 30.66 -1.55 11.82
CA THR A 106 29.43 -2.27 11.47
C THR A 106 28.49 -2.26 12.65
N ALA A 107 27.25 -1.84 12.44
CA ALA A 107 26.17 -2.01 13.39
C ALA A 107 25.50 -3.36 13.11
N SER A 108 25.40 -4.23 14.10
CA SER A 108 24.46 -5.35 14.09
C SER A 108 23.31 -5.03 15.01
N VAL A 109 22.17 -5.61 14.68
CA VAL A 109 20.97 -5.49 15.49
C VAL A 109 20.66 -6.85 16.06
N ASP A 110 20.53 -6.91 17.38
CA ASP A 110 20.25 -8.13 18.10
C ASP A 110 18.82 -8.60 17.79
N LYS A 111 18.70 -9.75 17.12
CA LYS A 111 17.43 -10.34 16.69
C LYS A 111 16.65 -10.89 17.87
N ILE A 112 15.33 -10.92 17.76
CA ILE A 112 14.45 -11.53 18.75
C ILE A 112 14.10 -12.95 18.30
N ASP A 113 14.97 -13.91 18.64
CA ASP A 113 14.87 -15.31 18.20
C ASP A 113 13.53 -15.96 18.56
N SER A 114 12.97 -15.65 19.72
CA SER A 114 11.68 -16.18 20.17
C SER A 114 10.52 -15.75 19.25
N LEU A 115 10.55 -14.50 18.79
CA LEU A 115 9.54 -13.95 17.89
C LEU A 115 9.72 -14.48 16.46
N MET A 116 10.98 -14.66 16.03
CA MET A 116 11.29 -15.33 14.77
C MET A 116 10.82 -16.79 14.76
N PHE A 117 11.03 -17.53 15.85
CA PHE A 117 10.56 -18.90 16.02
C PHE A 117 9.03 -18.98 16.02
N LEU A 118 8.35 -18.09 16.75
CA LEU A 118 6.89 -17.98 16.72
C LEU A 118 6.38 -17.73 15.29
N GLY A 119 7.05 -16.82 14.56
CA GLY A 119 6.72 -16.54 13.18
C GLY A 119 6.80 -17.77 12.26
N ALA A 120 7.90 -18.53 12.38
CA ALA A 120 8.09 -19.78 11.65
C ALA A 120 7.04 -20.84 12.02
N PHE A 121 6.74 -20.98 13.31
CA PHE A 121 5.72 -21.91 13.81
C PHE A 121 4.32 -21.58 13.25
N LEU A 122 3.92 -20.31 13.27
CA LEU A 122 2.66 -19.86 12.69
C LEU A 122 2.60 -20.11 11.17
N PHE A 123 3.71 -19.92 10.47
CA PHE A 123 3.78 -20.23 9.03
C PHE A 123 3.53 -21.73 8.76
N VAL A 124 4.10 -22.62 9.58
CA VAL A 124 3.84 -24.07 9.51
C VAL A 124 2.38 -24.40 9.77
N ILE A 125 1.74 -23.74 10.74
CA ILE A 125 0.29 -23.89 10.98
C ILE A 125 -0.51 -23.44 9.75
N GLY A 126 -0.13 -22.33 9.11
CA GLY A 126 -0.74 -21.85 7.88
C GLY A 126 -0.67 -22.88 6.74
N LEU A 127 0.49 -23.51 6.57
CA LEU A 127 0.69 -24.60 5.61
C LEU A 127 -0.17 -25.83 5.96
N ALA A 128 -0.24 -26.20 7.23
CA ALA A 128 -1.06 -27.31 7.69
C ALA A 128 -2.56 -27.05 7.47
N ALA A 129 -3.03 -25.83 7.73
CA ALA A 129 -4.41 -25.42 7.44
C ALA A 129 -4.71 -25.47 5.93
N LEU A 130 -3.79 -24.97 5.09
CA LEU A 130 -3.93 -25.05 3.64
C LEU A 130 -3.97 -26.51 3.15
N ALA A 131 -3.09 -27.38 3.65
CA ALA A 131 -3.11 -28.81 3.35
C ALA A 131 -4.42 -29.46 3.80
N GLY A 132 -4.88 -29.14 5.01
CA GLY A 132 -6.14 -29.59 5.58
C GLY A 132 -7.35 -29.21 4.71
N TYR A 133 -7.36 -28.03 4.10
CA TYR A 133 -8.42 -27.63 3.16
C TYR A 133 -8.58 -28.60 1.98
N PHE A 134 -7.46 -29.07 1.42
CA PHE A 134 -7.47 -29.97 0.28
C PHE A 134 -7.74 -31.44 0.65
N HIS A 135 -7.41 -31.86 1.87
CA HIS A 135 -7.49 -33.27 2.28
C HIS A 135 -8.75 -33.61 3.08
N LEU A 136 -9.30 -32.66 3.83
CA LEU A 136 -10.47 -32.90 4.67
C LEU A 136 -11.75 -32.92 3.82
N LYS A 137 -12.63 -33.89 4.13
CA LYS A 137 -13.97 -34.00 3.54
C LYS A 137 -15.05 -33.25 4.33
N SER A 138 -14.70 -32.62 5.46
CA SER A 138 -15.63 -31.89 6.33
C SER A 138 -16.04 -30.53 5.79
N ASP A 139 -17.28 -30.12 6.01
CA ASP A 139 -17.77 -28.77 5.71
C ASP A 139 -17.01 -27.68 6.46
N LYS A 140 -16.46 -28.00 7.64
CA LYS A 140 -15.64 -27.08 8.45
C LYS A 140 -14.34 -26.69 7.73
N LYS A 141 -13.93 -27.40 6.68
CA LYS A 141 -12.74 -27.04 5.89
C LYS A 141 -12.82 -25.64 5.29
N GLN A 142 -14.03 -25.09 5.10
CA GLN A 142 -14.20 -23.75 4.54
C GLN A 142 -13.51 -22.64 5.36
N TYR A 143 -13.27 -22.86 6.65
CA TYR A 143 -12.57 -21.91 7.52
C TYR A 143 -11.05 -22.02 7.43
N LEU A 144 -10.52 -23.07 6.81
CA LEU A 144 -9.08 -23.33 6.74
C LEU A 144 -8.34 -22.42 5.76
N LEU A 145 -8.98 -21.97 4.67
CA LEU A 145 -8.40 -21.00 3.74
C LEU A 145 -8.21 -19.60 4.37
N PRO A 146 -9.23 -18.98 4.99
CA PRO A 146 -9.01 -17.71 5.68
C PRO A 146 -8.07 -17.88 6.88
N ALA A 147 -8.13 -19.00 7.60
CA ALA A 147 -7.18 -19.28 8.68
C ALA A 147 -5.73 -19.37 8.17
N SER A 148 -5.46 -20.03 7.04
CA SER A 148 -4.10 -20.11 6.50
C SER A 148 -3.55 -18.75 6.10
N LEU A 149 -4.36 -17.85 5.54
CA LEU A 149 -3.96 -16.47 5.27
C LEU A 149 -3.58 -15.71 6.54
N LEU A 150 -4.37 -15.85 7.60
CA LEU A 150 -4.08 -15.23 8.90
C LEU A 150 -2.76 -15.74 9.47
N PHE A 151 -2.55 -17.05 9.45
CA PHE A 151 -1.32 -17.66 9.95
C PHE A 151 -0.09 -17.26 9.12
N PHE A 152 -0.23 -17.11 7.80
CA PHE A 152 0.86 -16.57 6.98
C PHE A 152 1.16 -15.10 7.29
N LEU A 153 0.13 -14.27 7.48
CA LEU A 153 0.29 -12.87 7.82
C LEU A 153 0.90 -12.68 9.21
N TRP A 154 0.37 -13.36 10.23
CA TRP A 154 0.94 -13.32 11.59
C TRP A 154 2.33 -13.94 11.63
N GLY A 155 2.55 -15.05 10.92
CA GLY A 155 3.84 -15.71 10.83
C GLY A 155 4.91 -14.81 10.23
N PHE A 156 4.61 -14.18 9.08
CA PHE A 156 5.53 -13.21 8.47
C PHE A 156 5.73 -11.97 9.34
N SER A 157 4.67 -11.41 9.92
CA SER A 157 4.76 -10.21 10.77
C SER A 157 5.63 -10.46 12.00
N ALA A 158 5.39 -11.56 12.74
CA ALA A 158 6.19 -11.93 13.89
C ALA A 158 7.64 -12.21 13.48
N TRP A 159 7.85 -13.00 12.42
CA TRP A 159 9.20 -13.28 11.93
C TRP A 159 9.96 -12.00 11.57
N TYR A 160 9.32 -11.10 10.82
CA TYR A 160 9.94 -9.86 10.36
C TYR A 160 10.22 -8.90 11.50
N ILE A 161 9.28 -8.71 12.43
CA ILE A 161 9.47 -7.88 13.63
C ILE A 161 10.64 -8.43 14.47
N GLY A 162 10.76 -9.76 14.61
CA GLY A 162 11.88 -10.37 15.31
C GLY A 162 13.21 -10.20 14.58
N PHE A 163 13.17 -10.26 13.25
CA PHE A 163 14.33 -10.07 12.37
C PHE A 163 14.90 -8.64 12.38
N ILE A 164 14.05 -7.64 12.62
CA ILE A 164 14.43 -6.22 12.74
C ILE A 164 14.40 -5.72 14.19
N SER A 165 14.24 -6.61 15.16
CA SER A 165 14.37 -6.31 16.60
C SER A 165 13.37 -5.27 17.10
N ASP A 166 12.10 -5.46 16.73
CA ASP A 166 10.97 -4.61 17.12
C ASP A 166 11.11 -3.12 16.74
N SER A 167 11.87 -2.84 15.68
CA SER A 167 12.05 -1.49 15.17
C SER A 167 10.74 -0.81 14.75
N ILE A 168 10.74 0.53 14.82
CA ILE A 168 9.62 1.36 14.37
C ILE A 168 10.07 2.37 13.32
N ILE A 169 9.14 2.79 12.48
CA ILE A 169 9.36 3.92 11.57
C ILE A 169 9.29 5.22 12.39
N THR A 170 10.19 6.20 12.17
CA THR A 170 10.01 7.52 12.81
C THR A 170 8.76 8.17 12.25
N PRO A 171 7.79 8.53 13.10
CA PRO A 171 6.54 9.08 12.63
C PRO A 171 6.68 10.55 12.27
N PHE A 172 6.26 10.92 11.07
CA PHE A 172 5.95 12.33 10.76
C PHE A 172 4.48 12.63 11.05
N ASP A 173 3.56 11.79 10.59
CA ASP A 173 2.11 12.04 10.68
C ASP A 173 1.53 11.63 12.05
N ASP A 174 2.02 10.54 12.64
CA ASP A 174 1.39 9.88 13.80
C ASP A 174 1.41 10.76 15.05
N ILE A 175 2.49 11.51 15.26
CA ILE A 175 2.61 12.44 16.38
C ILE A 175 1.58 13.57 16.27
N HIS A 176 1.28 14.03 15.06
CA HIS A 176 0.27 15.06 14.84
C HIS A 176 -1.13 14.51 15.10
N TYR A 177 -1.44 13.29 14.64
CA TYR A 177 -2.72 12.65 14.94
C TYR A 177 -2.92 12.43 16.44
N TYR A 178 -1.88 11.96 17.14
CA TYR A 178 -1.89 11.81 18.59
C TYR A 178 -2.11 13.14 19.31
N ASN A 179 -1.40 14.19 18.91
CA ASN A 179 -1.53 15.52 19.52
C ASN A 179 -2.93 16.11 19.32
N ILE A 180 -3.55 15.93 18.15
CA ILE A 180 -4.93 16.34 17.92
C ILE A 180 -5.88 15.56 18.84
N ALA A 181 -5.72 14.23 18.94
CA ALA A 181 -6.56 13.40 19.80
C ALA A 181 -6.48 13.84 21.28
N ARG A 182 -5.27 14.14 21.77
CA ARG A 182 -5.06 14.66 23.13
C ARG A 182 -5.68 16.04 23.34
N GLN A 183 -5.53 16.96 22.38
CA GLN A 183 -6.14 18.28 22.46
C GLN A 183 -7.67 18.21 22.46
N MET A 184 -8.26 17.28 21.71
CA MET A 184 -9.70 17.04 21.72
C MET A 184 -10.16 16.47 23.08
N LEU A 185 -9.41 15.55 23.68
CA LEU A 185 -9.68 15.02 25.02
C LEU A 185 -9.60 16.10 26.11
N ASP A 186 -8.62 16.99 26.02
CA ASP A 186 -8.46 18.12 26.94
C ASP A 186 -9.42 19.29 26.64
N LEU A 187 -10.30 19.17 25.64
CA LEU A 187 -11.20 20.22 25.14
C LEU A 187 -10.47 21.51 24.69
N LYS A 188 -9.19 21.42 24.32
CA LYS A 188 -8.32 22.53 23.88
C LYS A 188 -8.34 22.69 22.35
N ILE A 189 -9.53 22.82 21.77
CA ILE A 189 -9.70 22.86 20.30
C ILE A 189 -9.15 24.16 19.67
N THR A 190 -9.06 25.25 20.44
CA THR A 190 -8.63 26.57 19.96
C THR A 190 -7.13 26.85 20.13
N SER A 191 -6.38 26.01 20.84
CA SER A 191 -5.00 26.35 21.24
C SER A 191 -3.95 26.20 20.14
N ALA A 192 -4.19 25.33 19.15
CA ALA A 192 -3.26 25.09 18.04
C ALA A 192 -4.03 24.70 16.77
N LYS A 193 -3.56 25.16 15.61
CA LYS A 193 -4.13 24.79 14.32
C LYS A 193 -3.86 23.31 14.04
N TYR A 194 -4.89 22.59 13.60
CA TYR A 194 -4.72 21.21 13.17
C TYR A 194 -4.14 21.16 11.76
N TYR A 195 -3.10 20.34 11.58
CA TYR A 195 -2.44 20.09 10.29
C TYR A 195 -3.08 18.91 9.53
N TYR A 196 -4.04 18.24 10.14
CA TYR A 196 -4.72 17.06 9.63
C TYR A 196 -6.23 17.13 9.88
N THR A 197 -6.96 16.28 9.18
CA THR A 197 -8.37 16.02 9.47
C THR A 197 -8.55 15.35 10.83
N ILE A 198 -9.71 15.55 11.44
CA ILE A 198 -9.98 15.10 12.81
C ILE A 198 -10.45 13.65 12.89
N GLY A 199 -10.81 13.01 11.77
CA GLY A 199 -11.45 11.70 11.79
C GLY A 199 -10.58 10.60 12.39
N PHE A 200 -9.30 10.51 12.01
CA PHE A 200 -8.41 9.54 12.61
C PHE A 200 -8.13 9.82 14.10
N PRO A 201 -7.81 11.06 14.51
CA PRO A 201 -7.70 11.43 15.92
C PRO A 201 -8.90 10.99 16.78
N ILE A 202 -10.13 11.15 16.28
CA ILE A 202 -11.34 10.70 17.00
C ILE A 202 -11.31 9.18 17.25
N LEU A 203 -10.81 8.38 16.30
CA LEU A 203 -10.65 6.93 16.47
C LEU A 203 -9.51 6.56 17.42
N CYS A 204 -8.53 7.45 17.62
CA CYS A 204 -7.44 7.25 18.57
C CYS A 204 -7.86 7.57 20.02
N ILE A 205 -8.88 8.40 20.23
CA ILE A 205 -9.34 8.82 21.57
C ILE A 205 -9.61 7.64 22.51
N PRO A 206 -10.33 6.57 22.13
CA PRO A 206 -10.54 5.41 23.01
C PRO A 206 -9.24 4.75 23.46
N PHE A 207 -8.23 4.65 22.58
CA PHE A 207 -6.92 4.09 22.94
C PHE A 207 -6.21 4.98 23.96
N VAL A 208 -6.21 6.30 23.75
CA VAL A 208 -5.56 7.25 24.66
C VAL A 208 -6.27 7.28 26.02
N ALA A 209 -7.60 7.38 26.03
CA ALA A 209 -8.40 7.54 27.23
C ALA A 209 -8.51 6.25 28.07
N LEU A 210 -8.83 5.11 27.45
CA LEU A 210 -9.06 3.86 28.17
C LEU A 210 -7.76 3.22 28.66
N LEU A 211 -6.69 3.28 27.85
CA LEU A 211 -5.40 2.71 28.18
C LEU A 211 -4.45 3.70 28.86
N LYS A 212 -4.91 4.94 29.11
CA LYS A 212 -4.15 6.02 29.77
C LYS A 212 -2.80 6.30 29.10
N LEU A 213 -2.76 6.31 27.77
CA LEU A 213 -1.54 6.48 26.96
C LEU A 213 -1.21 7.98 26.79
N TRP A 214 -0.72 8.60 27.86
CA TRP A 214 -0.39 10.04 27.91
C TRP A 214 0.95 10.41 27.27
N ASN A 215 1.73 9.40 26.89
CA ASN A 215 2.94 9.53 26.08
C ASN A 215 2.66 9.02 24.66
N TRP A 216 3.21 9.74 23.67
CA TRP A 216 3.08 9.36 22.26
C TRP A 216 3.74 8.00 21.98
N ILE A 217 4.87 7.69 22.63
CA ILE A 217 5.62 6.44 22.39
C ILE A 217 4.76 5.24 22.79
N ASP A 218 4.15 5.30 23.97
CA ASP A 218 3.28 4.23 24.47
C ASP A 218 2.05 4.05 23.57
N PHE A 219 1.45 5.17 23.13
CA PHE A 219 0.35 5.15 22.16
C PHE A 219 0.75 4.44 20.87
N VAL A 220 1.87 4.82 20.27
CA VAL A 220 2.28 4.28 18.98
C VAL A 220 2.68 2.82 19.07
N SER A 221 3.39 2.41 20.12
CA SER A 221 3.72 1.00 20.34
C SER A 221 2.46 0.12 20.45
N VAL A 222 1.45 0.57 21.20
CA VAL A 222 0.19 -0.18 21.33
C VAL A 222 -0.59 -0.18 20.01
N TYR A 223 -0.73 0.99 19.38
CA TYR A 223 -1.54 1.14 18.18
C TYR A 223 -0.93 0.41 16.97
N MET A 224 0.40 0.44 16.79
CA MET A 224 1.09 -0.33 15.76
C MET A 224 0.85 -1.83 15.93
N ASN A 225 0.94 -2.36 17.15
CA ASN A 225 0.67 -3.78 17.41
C ASN A 225 -0.80 -4.14 17.16
N PHE A 226 -1.74 -3.28 17.57
CA PHE A 226 -3.15 -3.42 17.20
C PHE A 226 -3.33 -3.44 15.67
N GLN A 227 -2.66 -2.55 14.95
CA GLN A 227 -2.76 -2.47 13.51
C GLN A 227 -2.22 -3.74 12.83
N THR A 228 -1.01 -4.15 13.18
CA THR A 228 -0.34 -5.33 12.60
C THR A 228 -1.05 -6.64 12.93
N PHE A 229 -1.46 -6.86 14.18
CA PHE A 229 -1.96 -8.17 14.62
C PHE A 229 -3.48 -8.29 14.68
N ILE A 230 -4.22 -7.18 14.62
CA ILE A 230 -5.70 -7.19 14.69
C ILE A 230 -6.32 -6.55 13.45
N LEU A 231 -5.94 -5.31 13.11
CA LEU A 231 -6.61 -4.55 12.05
C LEU A 231 -6.35 -5.11 10.64
N ILE A 232 -5.09 -5.35 10.27
CA ILE A 232 -4.74 -5.93 8.96
C ILE A 232 -5.31 -7.35 8.81
N PRO A 233 -5.16 -8.25 9.79
CA PRO A 233 -5.80 -9.57 9.74
C PRO A 233 -7.33 -9.48 9.62
N GLY A 234 -7.96 -8.55 10.34
CA GLY A 234 -9.39 -8.26 10.21
C GLY A 234 -9.77 -7.76 8.82
N LEU A 235 -8.96 -6.90 8.20
CA LEU A 235 -9.14 -6.44 6.81
C LEU A 235 -9.04 -7.60 5.82
N PHE A 236 -8.08 -8.51 5.99
CA PHE A 236 -7.94 -9.71 5.15
C PHE A 236 -9.17 -10.61 5.24
N LEU A 237 -9.69 -10.87 6.45
CA LEU A 237 -10.92 -11.64 6.62
C LEU A 237 -12.13 -10.96 5.99
N LEU A 238 -12.25 -9.65 6.18
CA LEU A 238 -13.35 -8.86 5.64
C LEU A 238 -13.33 -8.85 4.11
N LEU A 239 -12.16 -8.65 3.49
CA LEU A 239 -12.00 -8.72 2.05
C LEU A 239 -12.24 -10.14 1.52
N TYR A 240 -11.78 -11.18 2.23
CA TYR A 240 -12.05 -12.57 1.87
C TYR A 240 -13.56 -12.82 1.80
N TRP A 241 -14.27 -12.39 2.84
CA TRP A 241 -15.73 -12.48 2.90
C TRP A 241 -16.40 -11.61 1.82
N LEU A 242 -15.93 -10.39 1.58
CA LEU A 242 -16.47 -9.48 0.57
C LEU A 242 -16.36 -10.10 -0.83
N PHE A 243 -15.17 -10.55 -1.22
CA PHE A 243 -14.96 -11.21 -2.50
C PHE A 243 -15.83 -12.46 -2.62
N ASN A 244 -15.86 -13.31 -1.59
CA ASN A 244 -16.57 -14.58 -1.66
C ASN A 244 -18.10 -14.43 -1.65
N LYS A 245 -18.64 -13.59 -0.78
CA LYS A 245 -20.08 -13.50 -0.49
C LYS A 245 -20.79 -12.35 -1.17
N LYS A 246 -20.09 -11.27 -1.54
CA LYS A 246 -20.70 -10.09 -2.16
C LYS A 246 -20.39 -9.97 -3.64
N LEU A 247 -19.16 -10.31 -4.04
CA LEU A 247 -18.72 -10.18 -5.42
C LEU A 247 -18.76 -11.49 -6.21
N GLY A 248 -19.21 -12.59 -5.60
CA GLY A 248 -19.47 -13.86 -6.28
C GLY A 248 -18.21 -14.69 -6.61
N PHE A 249 -17.07 -14.39 -5.99
CA PHE A 249 -15.83 -15.13 -6.20
C PHE A 249 -15.89 -16.50 -5.49
N SER A 250 -15.29 -17.53 -6.08
CA SER A 250 -15.10 -18.80 -5.38
C SER A 250 -14.14 -18.64 -4.19
N ARG A 251 -14.22 -19.55 -3.21
CA ARG A 251 -13.37 -19.52 -2.01
C ARG A 251 -11.87 -19.51 -2.35
N LEU A 252 -11.49 -20.25 -3.38
CA LEU A 252 -10.11 -20.31 -3.87
C LEU A 252 -9.70 -19.03 -4.56
N GLN A 253 -10.59 -18.41 -5.35
CA GLN A 253 -10.29 -17.13 -5.98
C GLN A 253 -10.08 -16.03 -4.94
N SER A 254 -10.96 -15.93 -3.93
CA SER A 254 -10.80 -14.99 -2.82
C SER A 254 -9.49 -15.24 -2.04
N PHE A 255 -9.13 -16.50 -1.82
CA PHE A 255 -7.85 -16.86 -1.22
C PHE A 255 -6.66 -16.39 -2.06
N PHE A 256 -6.66 -16.66 -3.37
CA PHE A 256 -5.56 -16.27 -4.25
C PHE A 256 -5.39 -14.75 -4.39
N ILE A 257 -6.48 -13.97 -4.38
CA ILE A 257 -6.39 -12.50 -4.39
C ILE A 257 -5.57 -12.01 -3.19
N LEU A 258 -5.92 -12.50 -1.99
CA LEU A 258 -5.26 -12.08 -0.76
C LEU A 258 -3.87 -12.69 -0.59
N LEU A 259 -3.65 -13.91 -1.08
CA LEU A 259 -2.33 -14.51 -1.10
C LEU A 259 -1.37 -13.73 -2.00
N LEU A 260 -1.83 -13.32 -3.19
CA LEU A 260 -1.04 -12.46 -4.08
C LEU A 260 -0.74 -11.11 -3.42
N TRP A 261 -1.71 -10.56 -2.68
CA TRP A 261 -1.48 -9.32 -1.94
C TRP A 261 -0.41 -9.51 -0.86
N LEU A 262 -0.48 -10.60 -0.09
CA LEU A 262 0.53 -10.96 0.91
C LEU A 262 1.91 -11.16 0.27
N ILE A 263 2.01 -11.80 -0.89
CA ILE A 263 3.27 -11.96 -1.63
C ILE A 263 3.86 -10.58 -2.01
N LEU A 264 3.01 -9.64 -2.43
CA LEU A 264 3.45 -8.26 -2.70
C LEU A 264 3.97 -7.59 -1.42
N MET A 265 3.29 -7.75 -0.29
CA MET A 265 3.73 -7.17 0.98
C MET A 265 5.11 -7.69 1.42
N ILE A 266 5.45 -8.94 1.07
CA ILE A 266 6.70 -9.61 1.50
C ILE A 266 7.87 -9.32 0.56
N PHE A 267 7.63 -9.29 -0.75
CA PHE A 267 8.71 -9.31 -1.74
C PHE A 267 8.73 -8.09 -2.66
N TYR A 268 7.69 -7.26 -2.66
CA TYR A 268 7.61 -6.13 -3.57
C TYR A 268 8.16 -4.86 -2.91
N LEU A 269 9.25 -4.34 -3.48
CA LEU A 269 9.79 -3.04 -3.13
C LEU A 269 9.31 -2.00 -4.15
N PRO A 270 8.33 -1.14 -3.80
CA PRO A 270 8.02 0.02 -4.61
C PRO A 270 9.00 1.14 -4.25
N MET A 271 9.78 1.58 -5.22
CA MET A 271 10.77 2.63 -4.97
C MET A 271 10.20 4.01 -5.26
N ASN A 272 10.51 4.97 -4.37
CA ASN A 272 10.31 6.39 -4.63
C ASN A 272 11.53 6.99 -5.30
N GLY A 273 11.29 7.94 -6.20
CA GLY A 273 12.31 8.91 -6.57
C GLY A 273 12.44 9.92 -5.45
N MET A 274 13.52 9.86 -4.66
CA MET A 274 13.81 10.92 -3.68
C MET A 274 14.85 11.86 -4.26
N ILE A 275 14.42 13.09 -4.51
CA ILE A 275 15.25 14.22 -4.89
C ILE A 275 15.63 14.92 -3.58
N ASP A 276 16.64 14.40 -2.89
CA ASP A 276 17.25 15.13 -1.80
C ASP A 276 18.36 16.00 -2.40
N SER A 277 18.03 17.27 -2.67
CA SER A 277 18.97 18.39 -2.85
C SER A 277 19.94 18.45 -4.05
N ALA A 278 20.00 17.46 -4.95
CA ALA A 278 20.91 17.49 -6.09
C ALA A 278 20.18 17.81 -7.42
N SER A 279 20.89 18.51 -8.32
CA SER A 279 20.45 19.00 -9.64
C SER A 279 19.48 18.09 -10.41
N LEU A 280 18.68 18.66 -11.34
CA LEU A 280 17.76 17.91 -12.20
C LEU A 280 18.41 16.72 -12.94
N SER A 281 19.72 16.80 -13.21
CA SER A 281 20.54 15.70 -13.75
C SER A 281 20.69 14.52 -12.80
N VAL A 282 20.73 14.79 -11.49
CA VAL A 282 20.76 13.80 -10.40
C VAL A 282 19.35 13.33 -10.04
N ALA A 283 18.34 14.19 -10.16
CA ALA A 283 16.94 13.77 -10.05
C ALA A 283 16.60 12.66 -11.06
N LYS A 284 17.18 12.70 -12.28
CA LYS A 284 17.09 11.59 -13.22
C LYS A 284 17.70 10.29 -12.66
N SER A 285 18.83 10.33 -11.96
CA SER A 285 19.49 9.11 -11.45
C SER A 285 18.86 8.49 -10.19
N TYR A 286 17.95 9.17 -9.50
CA TYR A 286 17.28 8.66 -8.29
C TYR A 286 15.89 8.04 -8.50
N TYR A 287 15.35 7.97 -9.74
CA TYR A 287 14.14 7.20 -10.02
C TYR A 287 14.44 5.69 -9.92
N GLY A 288 14.28 5.14 -8.73
CA GLY A 288 14.38 3.70 -8.48
C GLY A 288 13.18 2.96 -9.07
N ASN A 289 13.42 1.80 -9.66
CA ASN A 289 12.37 0.96 -10.23
C ASN A 289 11.78 0.03 -9.19
N ALA A 290 10.46 -0.15 -9.24
CA ALA A 290 9.80 -1.19 -8.50
C ALA A 290 10.25 -2.56 -8.97
N CYS A 291 10.66 -3.42 -8.04
CA CYS A 291 11.10 -4.77 -8.34
C CYS A 291 10.83 -5.72 -7.18
N PHE A 292 10.77 -7.01 -7.50
CA PHE A 292 10.80 -8.05 -6.48
C PHE A 292 12.19 -8.14 -5.88
N ARG A 293 12.25 -8.24 -4.55
CA ARG A 293 13.49 -8.31 -3.77
C ARG A 293 13.37 -9.32 -2.64
N LEU A 294 14.51 -9.84 -2.24
CA LEU A 294 14.63 -10.65 -1.03
C LEU A 294 14.51 -9.77 0.21
N VAL A 295 14.10 -10.37 1.32
CA VAL A 295 13.88 -9.64 2.57
C VAL A 295 15.23 -9.29 3.21
N GLU A 296 15.63 -8.02 3.24
CA GLU A 296 16.96 -7.58 3.70
C GLU A 296 16.94 -6.61 4.89
N GLN A 297 18.08 -6.45 5.57
CA GLN A 297 18.28 -5.40 6.58
C GLN A 297 18.73 -4.04 6.01
N ASP A 298 18.57 -3.79 4.70
CA ASP A 298 18.74 -2.41 4.17
C ASP A 298 17.65 -1.54 4.79
N LEU A 299 18.05 -0.53 5.56
CA LEU A 299 17.14 0.33 6.31
C LEU A 299 16.03 0.94 5.43
N ARG A 300 16.32 1.25 4.16
CA ARG A 300 15.33 1.79 3.21
C ARG A 300 14.23 0.79 2.91
N PHE A 301 14.60 -0.49 2.84
CA PHE A 301 13.68 -1.59 2.61
C PHE A 301 12.87 -1.92 3.88
N VAL A 302 13.52 -1.84 5.04
CA VAL A 302 12.86 -1.98 6.34
C VAL A 302 11.71 -0.99 6.51
N TYR A 303 11.90 0.26 6.10
CA TYR A 303 10.83 1.26 6.10
C TYR A 303 9.59 0.85 5.29
N PHE A 304 9.76 0.33 4.07
CA PHE A 304 8.63 -0.07 3.23
C PHE A 304 7.92 -1.32 3.77
N HIS A 305 8.67 -2.28 4.30
CA HIS A 305 8.09 -3.47 4.92
C HIS A 305 7.35 -3.18 6.22
N LEU A 306 7.92 -2.33 7.07
CA LEU A 306 7.21 -1.83 8.25
C LEU A 306 5.92 -1.12 7.85
N THR A 307 5.92 -0.37 6.75
CA THR A 307 4.71 0.25 6.21
C THR A 307 3.70 -0.79 5.76
N TRP A 308 4.11 -1.79 4.97
CA TRP A 308 3.25 -2.90 4.56
C TRP A 308 2.69 -3.65 5.77
N LEU A 309 3.48 -3.91 6.79
CA LEU A 309 3.02 -4.60 8.00
C LEU A 309 2.17 -3.72 8.93
N GLY A 310 1.92 -2.46 8.56
CA GLY A 310 1.17 -1.52 9.37
C GLY A 310 1.86 -1.17 10.68
N ARG A 311 3.19 -1.32 10.76
CA ARG A 311 4.04 -0.87 11.87
C ARG A 311 4.30 0.64 11.76
N ASN A 312 3.19 1.36 11.63
CA ASN A 312 3.05 2.81 11.69
C ASN A 312 1.70 3.10 12.37
N ALA A 313 1.57 4.25 13.05
CA ALA A 313 0.32 4.66 13.66
C ALA A 313 -0.47 5.60 12.74
N MET A 314 -0.55 5.21 11.47
CA MET A 314 -1.19 5.98 10.40
C MET A 314 -2.62 5.52 10.15
N CYS A 315 -3.41 6.38 9.50
CA CYS A 315 -4.81 6.10 9.19
C CYS A 315 -5.04 5.18 7.97
N ASP A 316 -3.97 4.78 7.26
CA ASP A 316 -4.05 4.08 5.97
C ASP A 316 -4.84 2.75 6.06
N TYR A 317 -4.46 1.86 6.99
CA TYR A 317 -5.14 0.56 7.16
C TYR A 317 -6.52 0.68 7.81
N MET A 318 -6.68 1.62 8.74
CA MET A 318 -7.97 1.88 9.39
C MET A 318 -9.01 2.36 8.37
N THR A 319 -8.62 3.29 7.49
CA THR A 319 -9.51 3.75 6.41
C THR A 319 -9.84 2.64 5.41
N ALA A 320 -8.85 1.82 5.02
CA ALA A 320 -9.09 0.68 4.13
C ALA A 320 -10.06 -0.34 4.74
N PHE A 321 -9.93 -0.63 6.04
CA PHE A 321 -10.84 -1.50 6.79
C PHE A 321 -12.27 -0.93 6.82
N LEU A 322 -12.44 0.31 7.27
CA LEU A 322 -13.76 0.94 7.37
C LEU A 322 -14.43 1.11 6.00
N PHE A 323 -13.65 1.35 4.94
CA PHE A 323 -14.16 1.39 3.57
C PHE A 323 -14.61 0.03 3.07
N ALA A 324 -13.85 -1.03 3.33
CA ALA A 324 -14.28 -2.39 3.03
C ALA A 324 -15.56 -2.76 3.79
N VAL A 325 -15.72 -2.29 5.05
CA VAL A 325 -16.94 -2.46 5.85
C VAL A 325 -18.10 -1.73 5.17
N LEU A 326 -17.92 -0.45 4.80
CA LEU A 326 -18.94 0.33 4.12
C LEU A 326 -19.36 -0.34 2.81
N LEU A 327 -18.42 -0.78 1.99
CA LEU A 327 -18.69 -1.43 0.71
C LEU A 327 -19.45 -2.75 0.91
N ALA A 328 -19.03 -3.57 1.87
CA ALA A 328 -19.71 -4.80 2.28
C ALA A 328 -21.18 -4.58 2.66
N PHE A 329 -21.45 -3.57 3.48
CA PHE A 329 -22.80 -3.21 3.89
C PHE A 329 -23.59 -2.49 2.79
N SER A 330 -22.93 -1.84 1.82
CA SER A 330 -23.60 -1.20 0.69
C SER A 330 -24.17 -2.24 -0.28
N MET A 331 -23.47 -3.35 -0.50
CA MET A 331 -23.84 -4.45 -1.41
C MET A 331 -24.91 -5.41 -0.85
N ARG A 332 -25.85 -4.93 -0.03
CA ARG A 332 -26.98 -5.76 0.41
C ARG A 332 -28.28 -5.05 0.06
N GLY A 333 -29.10 -5.68 -0.78
CA GLY A 333 -30.36 -5.15 -1.27
C GLY A 333 -31.22 -4.54 -0.15
N SER A 334 -31.78 -3.34 -0.35
CA SER A 334 -32.72 -2.74 0.61
C SER A 334 -33.61 -1.67 -0.01
N ARG A 335 -34.79 -1.51 0.58
CA ARG A 335 -35.71 -0.37 0.36
C ARG A 335 -35.64 0.67 1.48
N SER A 336 -34.77 0.50 2.48
CA SER A 336 -34.76 1.35 3.67
C SER A 336 -33.99 2.64 3.45
N LEU A 337 -34.68 3.78 3.56
CA LEU A 337 -34.07 5.12 3.59
C LEU A 337 -33.18 5.32 4.81
N ILE A 338 -33.53 4.73 5.96
CA ILE A 338 -32.69 4.77 7.18
C ILE A 338 -31.34 4.14 6.91
N ARG A 339 -31.33 2.98 6.26
CA ARG A 339 -30.09 2.31 5.90
C ARG A 339 -29.27 3.13 4.90
N PHE A 340 -29.92 3.75 3.92
CA PHE A 340 -29.27 4.65 2.98
C PHE A 340 -28.62 5.85 3.70
N PHE A 341 -29.32 6.44 4.67
CA PHE A 341 -28.80 7.50 5.54
C PHE A 341 -27.58 7.01 6.34
N CYS A 342 -27.66 5.85 7.01
CA CYS A 342 -26.55 5.31 7.80
C CYS A 342 -25.30 5.01 6.95
N LEU A 343 -25.47 4.48 5.73
CA LEU A 343 -24.36 4.24 4.81
C LEU A 343 -23.75 5.55 4.32
N SER A 344 -24.58 6.56 4.05
CA SER A 344 -24.11 7.90 3.65
C SER A 344 -23.38 8.61 4.79
N LEU A 345 -23.85 8.43 6.03
CA LEU A 345 -23.15 8.87 7.24
C LEU A 345 -21.80 8.18 7.39
N GLY A 346 -21.75 6.86 7.20
CA GLY A 346 -20.49 6.11 7.19
C GLY A 346 -19.51 6.61 6.13
N PHE A 347 -20.00 6.99 4.95
CA PHE A 347 -19.16 7.59 3.91
C PHE A 347 -18.66 9.00 4.28
N GLY A 348 -19.50 9.83 4.91
CA GLY A 348 -19.11 11.12 5.47
C GLY A 348 -18.00 10.96 6.53
N CYS A 349 -18.12 9.98 7.42
CA CYS A 349 -17.09 9.63 8.40
C CYS A 349 -15.80 9.12 7.76
N LEU A 350 -15.86 8.38 6.65
CA LEU A 350 -14.64 8.00 5.91
C LEU A 350 -13.92 9.21 5.33
N CYS A 351 -14.67 10.15 4.74
CA CYS A 351 -14.12 11.40 4.22
C CYS A 351 -13.55 12.29 5.33
N LEU A 352 -14.13 12.22 6.53
CA LEU A 352 -13.62 12.86 7.75
C LEU A 352 -12.26 12.30 8.15
N ILE A 353 -12.03 10.99 7.99
CA ILE A 353 -10.73 10.38 8.28
C ILE A 353 -9.72 10.76 7.19
N ARG A 354 -10.10 10.58 5.92
CA ARG A 354 -9.29 11.04 4.78
C ARG A 354 -10.16 11.58 3.66
N MET A 355 -9.95 12.85 3.32
CA MET A 355 -10.77 13.56 2.32
C MET A 355 -10.69 12.95 0.93
N ASN A 356 -9.55 12.34 0.56
CA ASN A 356 -9.38 11.70 -0.74
C ASN A 356 -10.31 10.48 -0.95
N TYR A 357 -10.99 9.96 0.09
CA TYR A 357 -12.01 8.94 -0.09
C TYR A 357 -13.27 9.47 -0.80
N ILE A 358 -13.42 10.78 -0.96
CA ILE A 358 -14.46 11.37 -1.81
C ILE A 358 -14.41 10.84 -3.25
N PHE A 359 -13.21 10.46 -3.73
CA PHE A 359 -13.04 9.87 -5.06
C PHE A 359 -13.66 8.47 -5.19
N PHE A 360 -14.06 7.81 -4.10
CA PHE A 360 -14.88 6.59 -4.16
C PHE A 360 -16.38 6.88 -4.32
N ALA A 361 -16.82 8.14 -4.36
CA ALA A 361 -18.23 8.47 -4.57
C ALA A 361 -18.83 7.85 -5.85
N PRO A 362 -18.15 7.80 -7.01
CA PRO A 362 -18.68 7.12 -8.20
C PRO A 362 -18.91 5.62 -7.99
N LEU A 363 -18.01 4.95 -7.28
CA LEU A 363 -18.17 3.53 -6.92
C LEU A 363 -19.37 3.33 -6.01
N LEU A 364 -19.48 4.11 -4.94
CA LEU A 364 -20.58 3.98 -3.99
C LEU A 364 -21.92 4.34 -4.65
N ALA A 365 -21.95 5.36 -5.51
CA ALA A 365 -23.13 5.71 -6.28
C ALA A 365 -23.58 4.53 -7.16
N PHE A 366 -22.64 3.88 -7.87
CA PHE A 366 -22.94 2.69 -8.66
C PHE A 366 -23.48 1.53 -7.81
N VAL A 367 -22.82 1.24 -6.68
CA VAL A 367 -23.25 0.18 -5.75
C VAL A 367 -24.61 0.48 -5.13
N PHE A 368 -24.88 1.73 -4.76
CA PHE A 368 -26.16 2.17 -4.24
C PHE A 368 -27.25 2.11 -5.30
N TYR A 369 -26.94 2.52 -6.53
CA TYR A 369 -27.88 2.44 -7.63
C TYR A 369 -28.38 1.02 -7.84
N ASP A 370 -27.46 0.05 -7.82
CA ASP A 370 -27.76 -1.37 -7.96
C ASP A 370 -28.47 -1.95 -6.72
N SER A 371 -27.91 -1.72 -5.52
CA SER A 371 -28.37 -2.35 -4.27
C SER A 371 -29.66 -1.75 -3.73
N PHE A 372 -29.97 -0.50 -4.07
CA PHE A 372 -31.21 0.19 -3.69
C PHE A 372 -32.13 0.40 -4.90
N SER A 373 -32.03 -0.46 -5.91
CA SER A 373 -32.82 -0.38 -7.15
C SER A 373 -34.32 -0.12 -6.95
N ALA A 374 -34.90 -0.69 -5.89
CA ALA A 374 -36.29 -0.48 -5.54
C ALA A 374 -36.64 0.93 -5.02
N LEU A 375 -35.68 1.70 -4.49
CA LEU A 375 -35.91 3.12 -4.18
C LEU A 375 -36.10 3.95 -5.45
N TRP A 376 -35.47 3.56 -6.55
CA TRP A 376 -35.48 4.30 -7.81
C TRP A 376 -36.72 4.07 -8.66
N GLN A 377 -37.65 3.19 -8.25
CA GLN A 377 -38.89 2.95 -9.00
C GLN A 377 -39.88 4.11 -8.90
N ASN A 378 -39.80 4.95 -7.85
CA ASN A 378 -40.72 6.06 -7.62
C ASN A 378 -39.97 7.40 -7.66
N LYS A 379 -40.42 8.33 -8.51
CA LYS A 379 -39.86 9.70 -8.63
C LYS A 379 -39.78 10.43 -7.28
N ARG A 380 -40.75 10.24 -6.38
CA ARG A 380 -40.71 10.85 -5.03
C ARG A 380 -39.57 10.28 -4.17
N ASN A 381 -39.30 8.99 -4.31
CA ASN A 381 -38.24 8.32 -3.57
C ASN A 381 -36.85 8.77 -4.03
N TYR A 382 -36.68 9.27 -5.26
CA TYR A 382 -35.42 9.91 -5.67
C TYR A 382 -35.11 11.13 -4.80
N LEU A 383 -36.08 12.02 -4.60
CA LEU A 383 -35.89 13.21 -3.77
C LEU A 383 -35.60 12.83 -2.32
N TYR A 384 -36.36 11.88 -1.75
CA TYR A 384 -36.11 11.41 -0.39
C TYR A 384 -34.74 10.73 -0.24
N ALA A 385 -34.34 9.89 -1.19
CA ALA A 385 -33.03 9.27 -1.17
C ALA A 385 -31.92 10.32 -1.28
N PHE A 386 -32.06 11.32 -2.16
CA PHE A 386 -31.12 12.43 -2.26
C PHE A 386 -31.00 13.19 -0.92
N LEU A 387 -32.13 13.60 -0.34
CA LEU A 387 -32.14 14.31 0.94
C LEU A 387 -31.55 13.47 2.08
N CYS A 388 -31.93 12.20 2.19
CA CYS A 388 -31.38 11.29 3.20
C CYS A 388 -29.87 11.05 3.00
N GLY A 389 -29.42 10.91 1.75
CA GLY A 389 -28.00 10.74 1.44
C GLY A 389 -27.18 11.95 1.82
N THR A 390 -27.61 13.14 1.37
CA THR A 390 -26.94 14.41 1.69
C THR A 390 -26.98 14.69 3.18
N ALA A 391 -28.12 14.51 3.85
CA ALA A 391 -28.22 14.68 5.30
C ALA A 391 -27.31 13.70 6.06
N GLY A 392 -27.27 12.43 5.65
CA GLY A 392 -26.39 11.43 6.26
C GLY A 392 -24.92 11.79 6.11
N PHE A 393 -24.48 12.09 4.88
CA PHE A 393 -23.10 12.49 4.60
C PHE A 393 -22.69 13.73 5.37
N LEU A 394 -23.50 14.79 5.34
CA LEU A 394 -23.23 16.03 6.06
C LEU A 394 -23.18 15.79 7.57
N THR A 395 -24.05 14.94 8.13
CA THR A 395 -24.02 14.59 9.56
C THR A 395 -22.68 13.97 9.97
N GLY A 396 -22.10 13.11 9.12
CA GLY A 396 -20.77 12.52 9.38
C GLY A 396 -19.63 13.53 9.20
N PHE A 397 -19.73 14.42 8.21
CA PHE A 397 -18.63 15.31 7.82
C PHE A 397 -18.66 16.71 8.47
N VAL A 398 -19.81 17.14 9.03
CA VAL A 398 -20.02 18.50 9.58
C VAL A 398 -19.00 18.86 10.65
N TRP A 399 -18.53 17.88 11.43
CA TRP A 399 -17.53 18.09 12.46
C TRP A 399 -16.22 18.65 11.90
N GLN A 400 -15.80 18.23 10.69
CA GLN A 400 -14.64 18.82 10.01
C GLN A 400 -14.91 20.28 9.64
N LEU A 401 -16.10 20.56 9.10
CA LEU A 401 -16.47 21.91 8.66
C LEU A 401 -16.51 22.89 9.84
N VAL A 402 -17.03 22.44 10.98
CA VAL A 402 -17.07 23.23 12.22
C VAL A 402 -15.65 23.53 12.71
N ILE A 403 -14.78 22.53 12.77
CA ILE A 403 -13.40 22.73 13.22
C ILE A 403 -12.62 23.62 12.25
N ASN A 404 -12.81 23.44 10.93
CA ASN A 404 -12.24 24.33 9.93
C ASN A 404 -12.72 25.78 10.13
N LYS A 405 -14.02 26.00 10.39
CA LYS A 405 -14.55 27.34 10.67
C LYS A 405 -13.91 27.96 11.93
N ILE A 406 -13.77 27.18 13.01
CA ILE A 406 -13.21 27.64 14.29
C ILE A 406 -11.71 27.94 14.14
N GLN A 407 -10.94 27.07 13.51
CA GLN A 407 -9.47 27.17 13.48
C GLN A 407 -8.92 27.97 12.30
N LEU A 408 -9.61 27.95 11.15
CA LEU A 408 -9.15 28.51 9.88
C LEU A 408 -10.03 29.68 9.39
N GLY A 409 -11.11 30.00 10.10
CA GLY A 409 -12.01 31.11 9.78
C GLY A 409 -13.06 30.81 8.70
N SER A 410 -12.94 29.70 7.97
CA SER A 410 -13.90 29.24 6.96
C SER A 410 -14.05 27.71 6.97
N PRO A 411 -15.26 27.17 6.79
CA PRO A 411 -15.48 25.73 6.79
C PRO A 411 -14.87 25.02 5.57
N PHE A 412 -14.60 25.78 4.50
CA PHE A 412 -14.10 25.29 3.22
C PHE A 412 -12.59 25.40 3.05
N ILE A 413 -11.87 25.85 4.09
CA ILE A 413 -10.40 25.84 4.12
C ILE A 413 -9.96 24.50 4.72
N TRP A 414 -9.05 23.81 4.05
CA TRP A 414 -8.63 22.46 4.42
C TRP A 414 -7.37 22.46 5.30
N PRO A 415 -7.30 21.61 6.35
CA PRO A 415 -6.21 21.65 7.32
C PRO A 415 -4.91 20.96 6.86
N TYR A 416 -4.88 20.29 5.70
CA TYR A 416 -3.75 19.49 5.17
C TYR A 416 -2.51 20.37 4.82
N SER A 417 -1.88 20.94 5.84
CA SER A 417 -0.92 22.05 5.74
C SER A 417 0.51 21.65 6.13
N LEU A 418 0.85 20.35 6.08
CA LEU A 418 2.22 19.88 6.27
C LEU A 418 3.19 20.35 5.18
N HIS A 419 2.65 20.77 4.05
CA HIS A 419 3.41 21.36 2.96
C HIS A 419 3.24 22.86 3.09
N ARG A 420 4.20 23.51 3.76
CA ARG A 420 4.24 24.95 4.02
C ARG A 420 4.03 25.84 2.78
N PHE A 421 4.07 25.28 1.58
CA PHE A 421 3.89 25.98 0.31
C PHE A 421 2.66 25.43 -0.45
N SER A 422 1.59 26.20 -0.44
CA SER A 422 0.35 26.05 -1.24
C SER A 422 -0.65 24.94 -0.85
N PRO A 423 -1.20 24.95 0.39
CA PRO A 423 -2.30 24.05 0.80
C PRO A 423 -3.62 24.28 0.03
N ASP A 424 -3.71 25.35 -0.74
CA ASP A 424 -4.86 25.78 -1.55
C ASP A 424 -4.98 25.04 -2.89
N ARG A 425 -3.91 24.38 -3.37
CA ARG A 425 -3.91 23.82 -4.74
C ARG A 425 -4.24 22.34 -4.86
N GLY A 426 -3.99 21.52 -3.83
CA GLY A 426 -4.52 20.14 -3.63
C GLY A 426 -4.40 19.14 -4.79
N PHE A 427 -5.14 19.36 -5.88
CA PHE A 427 -5.16 18.57 -7.10
C PHE A 427 -5.10 19.48 -8.32
N ALA A 428 -4.18 19.19 -9.25
CA ALA A 428 -4.02 19.89 -10.51
C ALA A 428 -4.02 18.91 -11.68
N LEU A 429 -4.99 19.06 -12.60
CA LEU A 429 -5.12 18.22 -13.79
C LEU A 429 -3.85 18.19 -14.65
N GLY A 430 -3.15 19.33 -14.75
CA GLY A 430 -1.89 19.44 -15.49
C GLY A 430 -0.75 18.59 -14.93
N LEU A 431 -0.85 18.12 -13.68
CA LEU A 431 0.15 17.28 -13.04
C LEU A 431 -0.05 15.78 -13.30
N ILE A 432 -1.22 15.38 -13.78
CA ILE A 432 -1.57 13.99 -14.04
C ILE A 432 -0.49 13.24 -14.87
N PRO A 433 0.05 13.79 -15.97
CA PRO A 433 1.10 13.12 -16.74
C PRO A 433 2.38 12.85 -15.92
N TYR A 434 2.75 13.76 -15.03
CA TYR A 434 3.93 13.63 -14.16
C TYR A 434 3.70 12.61 -13.04
N GLY A 435 2.53 12.65 -12.39
CA GLY A 435 2.17 11.66 -11.39
C GLY A 435 1.98 10.26 -11.98
N PHE A 436 1.50 10.16 -13.23
CA PHE A 436 1.52 8.90 -13.97
C PHE A 436 2.92 8.33 -14.06
N LYS A 437 3.89 9.13 -14.49
CA LYS A 437 5.28 8.70 -14.58
C LYS A 437 5.80 8.20 -13.24
N CYS A 438 5.59 8.95 -12.16
CA CYS A 438 6.07 8.59 -10.82
C CYS A 438 5.36 7.34 -10.27
N LEU A 439 4.03 7.39 -10.12
CA LEU A 439 3.26 6.31 -9.50
C LEU A 439 3.36 5.03 -10.30
N PHE A 440 3.33 5.07 -11.63
CA PHE A 440 3.47 3.86 -12.43
C PHE A 440 4.87 3.28 -12.34
N GLN A 441 5.93 4.07 -12.31
CA GLN A 441 7.28 3.53 -12.15
C GLN A 441 7.46 2.81 -10.82
N SER A 442 6.94 3.40 -9.74
CA SER A 442 6.99 2.86 -8.38
C SER A 442 6.08 1.65 -8.17
N ASN A 443 5.12 1.39 -9.05
CA ASN A 443 4.08 0.39 -8.86
C ASN A 443 3.79 -0.45 -10.12
N TYR A 444 4.73 -0.44 -11.06
CA TYR A 444 4.53 -0.83 -12.44
C TYR A 444 3.97 -2.23 -12.61
N VAL A 445 4.60 -3.18 -11.92
CA VAL A 445 4.35 -4.60 -12.12
C VAL A 445 2.89 -4.95 -11.86
N TYR A 446 2.34 -4.52 -10.73
CA TYR A 446 0.98 -4.88 -10.38
C TYR A 446 -0.05 -3.97 -11.06
N LEU A 447 0.27 -2.70 -11.37
CA LEU A 447 -0.59 -1.83 -12.14
C LEU A 447 -0.79 -2.35 -13.57
N ILE A 448 0.29 -2.69 -14.28
CA ILE A 448 0.20 -3.22 -15.65
C ILE A 448 -0.50 -4.57 -15.65
N THR A 449 -0.13 -5.48 -14.74
CA THR A 449 -0.75 -6.81 -14.68
C THR A 449 -2.25 -6.72 -14.35
N GLY A 450 -2.62 -5.90 -13.37
CA GLY A 450 -4.01 -5.71 -12.95
C GLY A 450 -4.86 -5.00 -14.00
N ILE A 451 -4.39 -3.89 -14.56
CA ILE A 451 -5.12 -3.11 -15.57
C ILE A 451 -5.24 -3.89 -16.89
N SER A 452 -4.18 -4.58 -17.33
CA SER A 452 -4.26 -5.44 -18.51
C SER A 452 -5.27 -6.56 -18.31
N SER A 453 -5.34 -7.15 -17.10
CA SER A 453 -6.32 -8.20 -16.78
C SER A 453 -7.75 -7.66 -16.71
N LEU A 454 -7.93 -6.40 -16.28
CA LEU A 454 -9.24 -5.78 -16.15
C LEU A 454 -10.05 -5.79 -17.45
N PHE A 455 -9.41 -5.58 -18.61
CA PHE A 455 -10.06 -5.65 -19.92
C PHE A 455 -10.74 -6.98 -20.23
N PHE A 456 -10.21 -8.06 -19.66
CA PHE A 456 -10.64 -9.42 -19.99
C PHE A 456 -11.54 -10.04 -18.91
N VAL A 457 -11.80 -9.36 -17.80
CA VAL A 457 -12.79 -9.82 -16.81
C VAL A 457 -14.12 -10.06 -17.53
N PRO A 458 -14.71 -11.28 -17.55
CA PRO A 458 -15.86 -11.56 -18.40
C PRO A 458 -17.11 -10.78 -18.02
N ASP A 459 -17.39 -10.73 -16.71
CA ASP A 459 -18.57 -10.06 -16.17
C ASP A 459 -18.41 -8.54 -16.27
N ARG A 460 -19.27 -7.92 -17.09
CA ARG A 460 -19.34 -6.47 -17.30
C ARG A 460 -19.58 -5.71 -16.00
N LYS A 461 -20.50 -6.17 -15.16
CA LYS A 461 -20.87 -5.48 -13.93
C LYS A 461 -19.71 -5.50 -12.93
N LEU A 462 -19.06 -6.66 -12.80
CA LEU A 462 -17.85 -6.79 -11.98
C LEU A 462 -16.71 -5.92 -12.53
N ARG A 463 -16.51 -5.90 -13.85
CA ARG A 463 -15.48 -5.08 -14.50
C ARG A 463 -15.72 -3.58 -14.28
N ALA A 464 -16.96 -3.11 -14.40
CA ALA A 464 -17.35 -1.75 -14.05
C ALA A 464 -17.06 -1.43 -12.57
N LEU A 465 -17.43 -2.33 -11.66
CA LEU A 465 -17.18 -2.16 -10.23
C LEU A 465 -15.69 -2.05 -9.91
N LEU A 466 -14.87 -2.95 -10.46
CA LEU A 466 -13.42 -2.91 -10.26
C LEU A 466 -12.81 -1.64 -10.86
N ALA A 467 -13.27 -1.21 -12.05
CA ALA A 467 -12.80 0.03 -12.67
C ALA A 467 -13.11 1.27 -11.82
N LEU A 468 -14.33 1.38 -11.28
CA LEU A 468 -14.73 2.48 -10.40
C LEU A 468 -14.02 2.43 -9.04
N TRP A 469 -13.57 1.26 -8.60
CA TRP A 469 -12.72 1.13 -7.41
C TRP A 469 -11.29 1.58 -7.71
N ILE A 470 -10.73 1.26 -8.87
CA ILE A 470 -9.32 1.53 -9.19
C ILE A 470 -9.08 2.99 -9.61
N PHE A 471 -9.79 3.46 -10.64
CA PHE A 471 -9.36 4.63 -11.40
C PHE A 471 -9.55 5.98 -10.71
N PRO A 472 -10.68 6.28 -10.04
CA PRO A 472 -10.88 7.61 -9.44
C PRO A 472 -9.78 8.00 -8.46
N MET A 473 -9.42 7.05 -7.57
CA MET A 473 -8.37 7.23 -6.58
C MET A 473 -6.98 7.27 -7.24
N LEU A 474 -6.74 6.43 -8.26
CA LEU A 474 -5.49 6.45 -9.02
C LEU A 474 -5.25 7.80 -9.70
N PHE A 475 -6.26 8.37 -10.38
CA PHE A 475 -6.16 9.67 -11.03
C PHE A 475 -5.94 10.80 -10.03
N PHE A 476 -6.60 10.76 -8.87
CA PHE A 476 -6.37 11.72 -7.80
C PHE A 476 -4.89 11.76 -7.41
N PHE A 477 -4.29 10.60 -7.10
CA PHE A 477 -2.88 10.56 -6.72
C PHE A 477 -1.93 10.94 -7.85
N CYS A 478 -2.30 10.68 -9.11
CA CYS A 478 -1.53 11.18 -10.26
C CYS A 478 -1.56 12.71 -10.39
N GLY A 479 -2.67 13.36 -10.03
CA GLY A 479 -2.83 14.82 -10.14
C GLY A 479 -2.57 15.59 -8.85
N ALA A 480 -2.14 14.92 -7.77
CA ALA A 480 -1.92 15.57 -6.49
C ALA A 480 -0.70 16.50 -6.54
N GLU A 481 -0.87 17.78 -6.16
CA GLU A 481 0.22 18.75 -6.05
C GLU A 481 0.85 18.64 -4.66
N TRP A 482 2.14 18.31 -4.60
CA TRP A 482 2.89 18.15 -3.35
C TRP A 482 4.22 18.92 -3.43
N ASN A 483 4.29 20.05 -2.75
CA ASN A 483 5.53 20.81 -2.60
C ASN A 483 6.21 20.39 -1.30
N SER A 484 7.39 19.76 -1.39
CA SER A 484 8.16 19.42 -0.18
C SER A 484 8.70 20.69 0.49
N PRO A 485 8.67 20.81 1.83
CA PRO A 485 9.18 21.98 2.57
C PRO A 485 10.70 22.17 2.52
N LEU A 486 11.46 21.28 1.88
CA LEU A 486 12.93 21.30 1.90
C LEU A 486 13.58 22.30 0.92
N THR A 487 12.82 22.97 0.06
CA THR A 487 13.31 24.14 -0.71
C THR A 487 13.11 25.42 0.10
N ASN A 488 13.87 25.56 1.19
CA ASN A 488 14.00 26.85 1.93
C ASN A 488 15.01 27.80 1.27
N SER A 489 15.51 27.46 0.09
CA SER A 489 16.29 28.36 -0.75
C SER A 489 15.42 28.77 -1.94
N ALA A 490 15.44 30.05 -2.28
CA ALA A 490 14.81 30.72 -3.41
C ALA A 490 15.27 30.20 -4.79
N THR A 491 15.63 28.93 -4.90
CA THR A 491 15.87 28.19 -6.12
C THR A 491 14.74 27.17 -6.26
N VAL A 492 13.58 27.69 -6.65
CA VAL A 492 12.76 26.97 -7.63
C VAL A 492 13.73 26.63 -8.74
N THR A 493 14.13 25.37 -8.88
CA THR A 493 14.81 24.90 -10.09
C THR A 493 13.75 24.91 -11.18
N VAL A 494 13.50 26.13 -11.66
CA VAL A 494 13.02 26.42 -12.99
C VAL A 494 13.91 25.57 -13.90
N SER A 495 13.32 24.59 -14.58
CA SER A 495 13.98 24.04 -15.78
C SER A 495 14.38 25.22 -16.67
N GLU A 496 15.37 25.09 -17.56
CA GLU A 496 15.69 26.13 -18.56
C GLU A 496 14.46 26.62 -19.37
N THR A 497 13.31 25.97 -19.21
CA THR A 497 11.99 26.26 -19.77
C THR A 497 10.91 26.75 -18.80
N GLY A 498 11.19 27.14 -17.55
CA GLY A 498 10.17 27.74 -16.66
C GLY A 498 9.31 26.74 -15.85
N SER A 499 9.54 25.43 -15.93
CA SER A 499 8.61 24.43 -15.38
C SER A 499 8.99 23.99 -13.96
N ILE A 500 8.05 24.15 -13.01
CA ILE A 500 8.11 23.62 -11.64
C ILE A 500 7.98 22.10 -11.71
N VAL A 501 8.94 21.36 -11.14
CA VAL A 501 8.84 19.90 -10.99
C VAL A 501 8.21 19.60 -9.62
N PRO A 502 6.95 19.15 -9.55
CA PRO A 502 6.33 18.78 -8.28
C PRO A 502 7.02 17.56 -7.68
N LEU A 503 7.31 17.61 -6.37
CA LEU A 503 7.94 16.53 -5.61
C LEU A 503 6.88 15.52 -5.17
N ILE A 504 6.76 14.40 -5.90
CA ILE A 504 5.72 13.40 -5.67
C ILE A 504 6.25 12.24 -4.78
N PHE A 505 5.87 12.31 -3.48
CA PHE A 505 5.72 11.28 -2.41
C PHE A 505 6.92 10.61 -1.68
N ASN A 506 6.80 10.55 -0.34
CA ASN A 506 7.65 9.82 0.63
C ASN A 506 7.26 8.34 0.88
N ASN A 507 6.15 7.82 0.31
CA ASN A 507 5.87 6.37 0.28
C ASN A 507 4.72 6.01 -0.71
N PRO A 508 4.94 5.23 -1.78
CA PRO A 508 3.94 4.99 -2.82
C PRO A 508 2.95 3.88 -2.45
N ILE A 509 3.24 3.10 -1.38
CA ILE A 509 2.39 2.02 -0.85
C ILE A 509 1.16 2.61 -0.16
N ARG A 510 1.41 3.60 0.71
CA ARG A 510 0.42 4.18 1.64
C ARG A 510 -0.81 4.71 0.91
N PHE A 511 -0.57 5.36 -0.22
CA PHE A 511 -1.61 6.00 -1.02
C PHE A 511 -2.43 5.00 -1.83
N LEU A 512 -1.80 3.97 -2.39
CA LEU A 512 -2.47 3.00 -3.27
C LEU A 512 -2.99 1.76 -2.54
N LEU A 513 -2.89 1.71 -1.21
CA LEU A 513 -3.26 0.55 -0.39
C LEU A 513 -4.65 -0.02 -0.70
N SER A 514 -5.64 0.86 -0.87
CA SER A 514 -7.03 0.50 -1.20
C SER A 514 -7.23 -0.03 -2.63
N LEU A 515 -6.23 0.08 -3.50
CA LEU A 515 -6.29 -0.29 -4.92
C LEU A 515 -5.68 -1.66 -5.21
N TYR A 516 -4.81 -2.20 -4.33
CA TYR A 516 -4.24 -3.53 -4.52
C TYR A 516 -5.31 -4.63 -4.59
N PRO A 517 -6.29 -4.71 -3.67
CA PRO A 517 -7.31 -5.77 -3.74
C PRO A 517 -8.10 -5.82 -5.05
N PRO A 518 -8.67 -4.72 -5.60
CA PRO A 518 -9.40 -4.78 -6.86
C PRO A 518 -8.50 -5.05 -8.08
N LEU A 519 -7.23 -4.59 -8.09
CA LEU A 519 -6.28 -4.92 -9.15
C LEU A 519 -5.98 -6.42 -9.19
N LEU A 520 -5.74 -7.03 -8.03
CA LEU A 520 -5.49 -8.47 -7.91
C LEU A 520 -6.75 -9.29 -8.19
N ALA A 521 -7.93 -8.78 -7.83
CA ALA A 521 -9.20 -9.38 -8.21
C ALA A 521 -9.37 -9.44 -9.74
N ALA A 522 -8.97 -8.40 -10.47
CA ALA A 522 -8.97 -8.41 -11.93
C ALA A 522 -8.03 -9.49 -12.49
N VAL A 523 -6.83 -9.66 -11.92
CA VAL A 523 -5.89 -10.72 -12.30
C VAL A 523 -6.54 -12.09 -12.10
N VAL A 524 -7.09 -12.39 -10.93
CA VAL A 524 -7.68 -13.70 -10.62
C VAL A 524 -8.95 -14.01 -11.42
N MET A 525 -9.68 -12.99 -11.86
CA MET A 525 -10.87 -13.15 -12.72
C MET A 525 -10.55 -13.25 -14.20
N ASN A 526 -9.29 -13.12 -14.59
CA ASN A 526 -8.90 -13.26 -15.97
C ASN A 526 -9.31 -14.64 -16.51
N PRO A 527 -10.01 -14.71 -17.67
CA PRO A 527 -10.45 -15.95 -18.27
C PRO A 527 -9.32 -16.96 -18.53
N VAL A 528 -8.06 -16.50 -18.64
CA VAL A 528 -6.89 -17.36 -18.86
C VAL A 528 -6.78 -18.48 -17.84
N TRP A 529 -7.26 -18.28 -16.61
CA TRP A 529 -7.23 -19.29 -15.54
C TRP A 529 -8.29 -20.37 -15.66
N LYS A 530 -9.23 -20.25 -16.61
CA LYS A 530 -10.27 -21.26 -16.88
C LYS A 530 -9.90 -22.21 -18.03
N THR A 531 -8.77 -21.97 -18.68
CA THR A 531 -8.30 -22.72 -19.87
C THR A 531 -7.72 -24.09 -19.54
N ALA A 532 -7.21 -24.82 -20.54
CA ALA A 532 -6.43 -26.04 -20.32
C ALA A 532 -5.19 -25.77 -19.46
N TRP A 533 -4.75 -26.78 -18.69
CA TRP A 533 -3.63 -26.67 -17.76
C TRP A 533 -2.33 -26.20 -18.44
N SER A 534 -2.06 -26.67 -19.66
CA SER A 534 -0.92 -26.25 -20.47
C SER A 534 -0.90 -24.73 -20.72
N LEU A 535 -2.05 -24.16 -21.11
CA LEU A 535 -2.19 -22.72 -21.37
C LEU A 535 -2.07 -21.90 -20.07
N ARG A 536 -2.63 -22.39 -18.96
CA ARG A 536 -2.45 -21.76 -17.63
C ARG A 536 -0.98 -21.67 -17.24
N ILE A 537 -0.22 -22.75 -17.44
CA ILE A 537 1.23 -22.75 -17.15
C ILE A 537 1.95 -21.76 -18.07
N LYS A 538 1.67 -21.76 -19.38
CA LYS A 538 2.29 -20.83 -20.33
C LYS A 538 2.02 -19.37 -19.96
N ALA A 539 0.76 -19.03 -19.64
CA ALA A 539 0.37 -17.70 -19.19
C ALA A 539 1.05 -17.31 -17.88
N LEU A 540 1.09 -18.23 -16.92
CA LEU A 540 1.78 -18.03 -15.64
C LEU A 540 3.28 -17.79 -15.87
N LEU A 541 3.93 -18.56 -16.73
CA LEU A 541 5.34 -18.39 -17.07
C LEU A 541 5.61 -17.02 -17.67
N VAL A 542 4.80 -16.54 -18.61
CA VAL A 542 4.93 -15.20 -19.21
C VAL A 542 4.81 -14.11 -18.14
N ILE A 543 3.76 -14.16 -17.30
CA ILE A 543 3.53 -13.13 -16.27
C ILE A 543 4.64 -13.18 -15.22
N VAL A 544 4.91 -14.36 -14.65
CA VAL A 544 5.87 -14.52 -13.56
C VAL A 544 7.29 -14.19 -14.01
N SER A 545 7.74 -14.66 -15.18
CA SER A 545 9.07 -14.31 -15.68
C SER A 545 9.21 -12.81 -15.92
N SER A 546 8.22 -12.17 -16.54
CA SER A 546 8.21 -10.71 -16.74
C SER A 546 8.25 -9.95 -15.41
N CYS A 547 7.40 -10.33 -14.45
CA CYS A 547 7.28 -9.64 -13.17
C CYS A 547 8.49 -9.84 -12.25
N LEU A 548 9.03 -11.05 -12.18
CA LEU A 548 10.08 -11.42 -11.24
C LEU A 548 11.48 -11.15 -11.79
N LEU A 549 11.70 -11.28 -13.09
CA LEU A 549 13.04 -11.23 -13.69
C LEU A 549 13.32 -9.94 -14.45
N CYS A 550 12.32 -9.09 -14.71
CA CYS A 550 12.51 -7.81 -15.38
C CYS A 550 12.36 -6.62 -14.43
N LYS A 551 12.95 -5.48 -14.82
CA LYS A 551 12.76 -4.18 -14.14
C LYS A 551 11.62 -3.46 -14.86
N SER A 552 10.96 -2.55 -14.15
CA SER A 552 9.97 -1.65 -14.76
C SER A 552 10.57 -0.58 -15.68
N ASN A 553 11.89 -0.38 -15.72
CA ASN A 553 12.58 0.54 -16.63
C ASN A 553 14.05 0.14 -16.84
N ILE A 554 14.58 0.26 -18.07
CA ILE A 554 15.94 -0.15 -18.45
C ILE A 554 16.98 0.97 -18.21
N PHE A 555 16.55 2.23 -18.19
CA PHE A 555 17.44 3.39 -18.13
C PHE A 555 18.00 3.70 -16.73
N PHE A 556 17.61 2.95 -15.69
CA PHE A 556 18.02 3.20 -14.30
C PHE A 556 18.70 1.97 -13.65
N VAL A 557 19.92 2.21 -13.16
CA VAL A 557 21.02 1.22 -13.11
C VAL A 557 21.26 0.68 -11.69
N HIS A 558 20.68 1.29 -10.65
CA HIS A 558 21.15 1.10 -9.26
C HIS A 558 20.46 -0.01 -8.46
N PHE A 559 19.32 -0.54 -8.91
CA PHE A 559 18.62 -1.64 -8.21
C PHE A 559 18.23 -2.75 -9.18
N GLN A 560 18.71 -3.97 -8.91
CA GLN A 560 18.37 -5.19 -9.65
C GLN A 560 17.32 -6.02 -8.88
N PRO A 561 16.42 -6.75 -9.58
CA PRO A 561 15.53 -7.73 -8.95
C PRO A 561 16.32 -8.75 -8.14
N TRP A 562 15.72 -9.21 -7.04
CA TRP A 562 16.34 -10.15 -6.09
C TRP A 562 17.67 -9.68 -5.52
N ASN A 563 18.00 -8.40 -5.71
CA ASN A 563 19.26 -7.79 -5.36
C ASN A 563 20.50 -8.50 -5.92
N LEU A 564 20.38 -9.07 -7.13
CA LEU A 564 21.46 -9.86 -7.75
C LEU A 564 22.78 -9.10 -7.91
N GLY A 565 22.74 -7.77 -7.93
CA GLY A 565 23.93 -6.92 -7.98
C GLY A 565 24.88 -7.13 -6.79
N ARG A 566 24.36 -7.52 -5.62
CA ARG A 566 25.21 -7.91 -4.46
C ARG A 566 26.06 -9.14 -4.75
N PHE A 567 25.60 -10.03 -5.62
CA PHE A 567 26.32 -11.24 -6.04
C PHE A 567 27.19 -11.00 -7.28
N GLY A 568 27.50 -9.74 -7.61
CA GLY A 568 28.40 -9.38 -8.71
C GLY A 568 27.75 -9.30 -10.10
N TRP A 569 26.42 -9.38 -10.20
CA TRP A 569 25.74 -9.27 -11.49
C TRP A 569 25.77 -7.83 -12.02
N SER A 570 26.34 -7.66 -13.22
CA SER A 570 26.37 -6.35 -13.88
C SER A 570 25.01 -5.98 -14.49
N ASN A 571 24.79 -4.69 -14.72
CA ASN A 571 23.56 -4.23 -15.38
C ASN A 571 23.44 -4.73 -16.83
N THR A 572 24.56 -4.99 -17.49
CA THR A 572 24.60 -5.62 -18.82
C THR A 572 24.06 -7.04 -18.79
N VAL A 573 24.50 -7.86 -17.82
CA VAL A 573 23.96 -9.22 -17.63
C VAL A 573 22.46 -9.18 -17.43
N PHE A 574 22.00 -8.24 -16.60
CA PHE A 574 20.57 -8.12 -16.33
C PHE A 574 19.77 -7.63 -17.54
N PHE A 575 20.28 -6.69 -18.33
CA PHE A 575 19.65 -6.29 -19.60
C PHE A 575 19.56 -7.48 -20.57
N THR A 576 20.59 -8.31 -20.65
CA THR A 576 20.54 -9.55 -21.44
C THR A 576 19.44 -10.48 -20.94
N VAL A 577 19.29 -10.67 -19.63
CA VAL A 577 18.19 -11.46 -19.05
C VAL A 577 16.83 -10.88 -19.43
N GLN A 578 16.64 -9.56 -19.38
CA GLN A 578 15.39 -8.94 -19.82
C GLN A 578 15.07 -9.21 -21.29
N CYS A 579 16.07 -9.07 -22.17
CA CYS A 579 15.92 -9.37 -23.59
C CYS A 579 15.57 -10.85 -23.81
N LEU A 580 16.23 -11.77 -23.10
CA LEU A 580 15.94 -13.20 -23.16
C LEU A 580 14.53 -13.52 -22.66
N VAL A 581 14.08 -12.89 -21.58
CA VAL A 581 12.71 -13.05 -21.06
C VAL A 581 11.69 -12.50 -22.06
N CYS A 582 11.96 -11.36 -22.69
CA CYS A 582 11.11 -10.82 -23.75
C CYS A 582 11.00 -11.78 -24.94
N LEU A 583 12.14 -12.29 -25.43
CA LEU A 583 12.17 -13.28 -26.52
C LEU A 583 11.45 -14.57 -26.13
N PHE A 584 11.64 -15.05 -24.90
CA PHE A 584 10.92 -16.20 -24.36
C PHE A 584 9.41 -15.96 -24.32
N CYS A 585 8.96 -14.80 -23.85
CA CYS A 585 7.54 -14.44 -23.84
C CYS A 585 6.97 -14.41 -25.26
N CYS A 586 7.67 -13.81 -26.22
CA CYS A 586 7.28 -13.82 -27.63
C CYS A 586 7.22 -15.24 -28.20
N ALA A 587 8.19 -16.10 -27.90
CA ALA A 587 8.20 -17.49 -28.34
C ALA A 587 7.03 -18.30 -27.75
N VAL A 588 6.73 -18.12 -26.47
CA VAL A 588 5.57 -18.73 -25.82
C VAL A 588 4.28 -18.26 -26.50
N ILE A 589 4.11 -16.95 -26.71
CA ILE A 589 2.94 -16.38 -27.41
C ILE A 589 2.83 -16.93 -28.84
N PHE A 590 3.94 -17.04 -29.57
CA PHE A 590 3.95 -17.61 -30.91
C PHE A 590 3.59 -19.10 -30.91
N SER A 591 4.04 -19.86 -29.91
CA SER A 591 3.65 -21.27 -29.76
C SER A 591 2.14 -21.44 -29.53
N LEU A 592 1.50 -20.44 -28.89
CA LEU A 592 0.04 -20.41 -28.67
C LEU A 592 -0.74 -20.09 -29.95
N ARG A 593 -0.11 -19.49 -30.96
CA ARG A 593 -0.75 -19.23 -32.25
C ARG A 593 -1.15 -20.52 -32.97
N LYS A 594 -0.34 -21.58 -32.86
CA LYS A 594 -0.68 -22.89 -33.46
C LYS A 594 -1.89 -23.55 -32.78
N GLU A 595 -2.06 -23.34 -31.47
CA GLU A 595 -3.24 -23.81 -30.74
C GLU A 595 -4.51 -23.03 -31.15
N LEU A 596 -4.36 -21.77 -31.57
CA LEU A 596 -5.44 -20.93 -32.12
C LEU A 596 -5.90 -21.31 -33.51
N GLU A 597 -5.01 -21.81 -34.36
CA GLU A 597 -5.37 -22.31 -35.69
C GLU A 597 -6.17 -23.63 -35.59
N ALA A 598 -6.00 -24.38 -34.51
CA ALA A 598 -6.75 -25.59 -34.23
C ALA A 598 -8.11 -25.33 -33.52
N ASP A 599 -8.20 -24.27 -32.71
CA ASP A 599 -9.39 -23.94 -31.92
C ASP A 599 -10.25 -22.89 -32.66
N TYR A 600 -10.92 -23.31 -33.74
CA TYR A 600 -11.84 -22.49 -34.56
C TYR A 600 -13.03 -21.89 -33.77
N ALA A 601 -13.20 -22.27 -32.50
CA ALA A 601 -14.26 -21.83 -31.61
C ALA A 601 -13.87 -20.64 -30.70
N GLY A 602 -13.36 -19.55 -31.29
CA GLY A 602 -13.71 -18.19 -30.86
C GLY A 602 -13.15 -17.61 -29.55
N ASN A 603 -12.33 -18.31 -28.74
CA ASN A 603 -11.85 -17.75 -27.47
C ASN A 603 -10.42 -17.17 -27.52
N ILE A 604 -10.20 -16.23 -28.45
CA ILE A 604 -8.92 -15.51 -28.65
C ILE A 604 -8.58 -14.54 -27.49
N GLY A 605 -9.48 -14.40 -26.50
CA GLY A 605 -9.34 -13.46 -25.38
C GLY A 605 -8.05 -13.67 -24.57
N HIS A 606 -7.63 -14.92 -24.38
CA HIS A 606 -6.42 -15.24 -23.60
C HIS A 606 -5.13 -14.83 -24.33
N LEU A 607 -5.06 -15.05 -25.64
CA LEU A 607 -3.93 -14.61 -26.45
C LEU A 607 -3.88 -13.09 -26.49
N ARG A 608 -5.01 -12.42 -26.72
CA ARG A 608 -5.10 -10.95 -26.70
C ARG A 608 -4.62 -10.37 -25.37
N PHE A 609 -4.96 -11.02 -24.27
CA PHE A 609 -4.45 -10.63 -22.95
C PHE A 609 -2.93 -10.77 -22.86
N LEU A 610 -2.36 -11.91 -23.24
CA LEU A 610 -0.91 -12.13 -23.18
C LEU A 610 -0.16 -11.16 -24.11
N ILE A 611 -0.66 -10.93 -25.32
CA ILE A 611 -0.10 -9.94 -26.25
C ILE A 611 -0.17 -8.54 -25.64
N LEU A 612 -1.32 -8.12 -25.13
CA LEU A 612 -1.49 -6.80 -24.52
C LEU A 612 -0.56 -6.64 -23.30
N PHE A 613 -0.54 -7.63 -22.42
CA PHE A 613 0.32 -7.63 -21.23
C PHE A 613 1.79 -7.55 -21.64
N THR A 614 2.28 -8.43 -22.50
CA THR A 614 3.69 -8.44 -22.92
C THR A 614 4.05 -7.15 -23.67
N ALA A 615 3.21 -6.69 -24.60
CA ALA A 615 3.45 -5.46 -25.33
C ALA A 615 3.53 -4.26 -24.37
N VAL A 616 2.55 -4.08 -23.48
CA VAL A 616 2.56 -2.94 -22.56
C VAL A 616 3.62 -3.09 -21.49
N PHE A 617 3.86 -4.29 -20.95
CA PHE A 617 4.86 -4.50 -19.91
C PHE A 617 6.26 -4.14 -20.40
N PHE A 618 6.66 -4.63 -21.59
CA PHE A 618 7.97 -4.32 -22.16
C PHE A 618 7.99 -2.94 -22.84
N LEU A 619 7.10 -2.61 -23.77
CA LEU A 619 7.12 -1.29 -24.44
C LEU A 619 6.78 -0.14 -23.49
N GLY A 620 5.87 -0.36 -22.53
CA GLY A 620 5.52 0.63 -21.52
C GLY A 620 6.65 0.90 -20.51
N SER A 621 7.60 -0.03 -20.37
CA SER A 621 8.81 0.17 -19.55
C SER A 621 9.77 1.16 -20.22
N PHE A 622 9.77 1.21 -21.56
CA PHE A 622 10.49 2.21 -22.34
C PHE A 622 9.70 3.52 -22.44
N CYS A 623 8.38 3.42 -22.67
CA CYS A 623 7.49 4.55 -22.84
C CYS A 623 6.34 4.49 -21.83
N ILE A 624 6.55 5.11 -20.66
CA ILE A 624 5.55 5.11 -19.57
C ILE A 624 4.20 5.71 -19.99
N TYR A 625 4.18 6.57 -21.01
CA TYR A 625 2.94 7.11 -21.57
C TYR A 625 2.07 6.04 -22.24
N LEU A 626 2.66 4.96 -22.76
CA LEU A 626 1.89 3.81 -23.26
C LEU A 626 1.11 3.13 -22.13
N ALA A 627 1.69 3.05 -20.92
CA ALA A 627 0.97 2.60 -19.73
C ALA A 627 -0.17 3.58 -19.36
N GLY A 628 0.06 4.89 -19.48
CA GLY A 628 -0.97 5.90 -19.31
C GLY A 628 -2.14 5.77 -20.30
N ILE A 629 -1.85 5.46 -21.57
CA ILE A 629 -2.88 5.17 -22.59
C ILE A 629 -3.68 3.92 -22.21
N LEU A 630 -3.00 2.85 -21.75
CA LEU A 630 -3.68 1.65 -21.27
C LEU A 630 -4.66 1.96 -20.12
N VAL A 631 -4.23 2.81 -19.18
CA VAL A 631 -5.08 3.25 -18.04
C VAL A 631 -6.30 4.01 -18.53
N LEU A 632 -6.10 4.97 -19.43
CA LEU A 632 -7.20 5.76 -19.98
C LEU A 632 -8.19 4.87 -20.75
N ALA A 633 -7.68 3.95 -21.56
CA ALA A 633 -8.51 2.98 -22.29
C ALA A 633 -9.31 2.07 -21.33
N ALA A 634 -8.68 1.61 -20.24
CA ALA A 634 -9.32 0.78 -19.24
C ALA A 634 -10.38 1.55 -18.45
N PHE A 635 -10.12 2.83 -18.15
CA PHE A 635 -11.08 3.72 -17.51
C PHE A 635 -12.29 3.98 -18.40
N VAL A 636 -12.08 4.32 -19.68
CA VAL A 636 -13.18 4.51 -20.65
C VAL A 636 -13.99 3.22 -20.82
N CYS A 637 -13.33 2.06 -20.88
CA CYS A 637 -14.01 0.76 -20.90
C CYS A 637 -14.88 0.57 -19.66
N GLY A 638 -14.34 0.86 -18.47
CA GLY A 638 -15.06 0.81 -17.20
C GLY A 638 -16.27 1.75 -17.14
N LEU A 639 -16.15 2.98 -17.65
CA LEU A 639 -17.25 3.93 -17.75
C LEU A 639 -18.35 3.44 -18.70
N ARG A 640 -17.97 2.92 -19.88
CA ARG A 640 -18.91 2.32 -20.82
C ARG A 640 -19.68 1.17 -20.17
N ASP A 641 -18.97 0.28 -19.48
CA ASP A 641 -19.57 -0.86 -18.81
C ASP A 641 -20.46 -0.44 -17.63
N THR A 642 -20.09 0.63 -16.92
CA THR A 642 -20.93 1.25 -15.88
C THR A 642 -22.24 1.74 -16.48
N TRP A 643 -22.17 2.52 -17.57
CA TRP A 643 -23.36 3.05 -18.24
C TRP A 643 -24.29 1.94 -18.75
N LEU A 644 -23.73 0.92 -19.41
CA LEU A 644 -24.48 -0.25 -19.87
C LEU A 644 -25.15 -1.00 -18.71
N SER A 645 -24.43 -1.20 -17.61
CA SER A 645 -24.96 -1.87 -16.42
C SER A 645 -26.10 -1.08 -15.77
N VAL A 646 -25.97 0.25 -15.68
CA VAL A 646 -27.04 1.13 -15.17
C VAL A 646 -28.28 1.05 -16.05
N ARG A 647 -28.11 1.04 -17.38
CA ARG A 647 -29.23 0.90 -18.33
C ARG A 647 -29.94 -0.44 -18.21
N GLU A 648 -29.19 -1.54 -18.04
CA GLU A 648 -29.77 -2.87 -17.79
C GLU A 648 -30.59 -2.91 -16.50
N ILE A 649 -30.12 -2.27 -15.42
CA ILE A 649 -30.84 -2.17 -14.15
C ILE A 649 -32.15 -1.39 -14.35
N GLN A 650 -32.12 -0.28 -15.09
CA GLN A 650 -33.31 0.51 -15.41
C GLN A 650 -34.35 -0.31 -16.19
N CYS A 651 -33.93 -1.03 -17.23
CA CYS A 651 -34.84 -1.88 -18.01
C CYS A 651 -35.50 -2.98 -17.16
N ARG A 652 -34.75 -3.63 -16.25
CA ARG A 652 -35.32 -4.63 -15.32
C ARG A 652 -36.34 -4.02 -14.36
N SER A 653 -36.06 -2.80 -13.89
CA SER A 653 -36.99 -2.09 -13.00
C SER A 653 -38.27 -1.62 -13.71
N ALA A 654 -38.22 -1.39 -15.02
CA ALA A 654 -39.36 -1.02 -15.85
C ALA A 654 -40.20 -2.23 -16.30
N GLY A 655 -39.55 -3.36 -16.67
CA GLY A 655 -40.23 -4.58 -17.10
C GLY A 655 -40.90 -5.40 -15.99
N SER A 656 -40.69 -5.03 -14.72
CA SER A 656 -41.44 -5.60 -13.58
C SER A 656 -42.71 -4.80 -13.24
N ALA A 657 -43.07 -3.83 -14.07
CA ALA A 657 -44.27 -2.99 -13.97
C ALA A 657 -45.32 -3.32 -15.05
N GLU A 658 -45.37 -4.55 -15.57
CA GLU A 658 -46.59 -5.05 -16.22
C GLU A 658 -47.50 -5.66 -15.14
N PRO A 659 -48.77 -5.22 -15.05
CA PRO A 659 -49.72 -5.80 -14.11
C PRO A 659 -50.10 -7.20 -14.62
N LEU A 660 -49.95 -8.21 -13.77
CA LEU A 660 -50.79 -9.41 -13.87
C LEU A 660 -52.22 -8.92 -13.62
N SER A 661 -53.01 -9.01 -14.70
CA SER A 661 -54.45 -8.73 -14.87
C SER A 661 -55.30 -8.68 -13.60
#